data_AF-A0AA36IP95-F1
#
_entry.id   AF-A0AA36IP95-F1
#
_cell.length_a   1.000
_cell.length_b   1.000
_cell.length_c   1.000
_cell.angle_alpha   90.00
_cell.angle_beta   90.00
_cell.angle_gamma   90.00
#
_symmetry.space_group_name_H-M   'P 1'
#
loop_
_entity.id
_entity.type
_entity.pdbx_description
1 polymer ?
#
loop_
_entity_poly.entity_id
_entity_poly.type
_entity_poly.pdbx_seq_one_letter_code
_entity_poly.pdbx_strand_id
1 'polypeptide(L)'
;MDPHLSLRLQQLQENLAISAKAIAETTEHLALLVPIPDQSISETSSTGAQSPKSTVTHGFSTSGELEKEKFELQQNGVPYLRTTAPKRHSLFSARSSISTLTADENPGARLLDDWSENFVLCEQEAIEAYTYLYRMRDVNPSPQRRRPSALGLQMSCSDMLPVPENLQDSLKLWRPVWDFLTIVLVVVDALVLPLLLAWPELSYSGSFWSGYYEVTPVFWMVDIVLNFSRAILSENRKAALLGYLCTWFLFDGFLVTLDLVLLLQLVPESVKALTMARLLRTAKFRHAITAVESRLAANGYIKVVNFSTILQCVTFIFGVNHTLACVTFYVGRTRQQQQDSNWLDAYNIMDRPMSFQYMISFNWVIAEYTPAPYPFTAQNELEQALMLAIILTCLPMLGAQIGIISGTLNLMNEKAKERDHVKRDLQRWLRKTRVRKSLHQRVVAALDDVLGSQESPLDVKDPLALNFLPSSLIEELQVVSTGEKLSIHPFFSMLMDERLDFRGRLASAFVMQVAVQGELIFTADRKAEGIFIAIHGGFQFIPSKNESMSLKATSRRKSTYWNNECWFAELALYTTRTHSSTLSSATYAKALTLTAQGFLQAVKEHPAIVVAAHEKRAHFVENTWELPPLSWSLESVAGTQLAELLDPGTSHLHAFKLEEIPSHRVNLQKLMKEDLTHEEQVDEIKEHIHELREEDGVYYELNCQEDAKHATLSMLCLTWLVRGQHSSMVACQDSGRLTSASWQAIQELTQVGEMTFEELNGLMVLLGIRGICKSVDFAKLCPPSERKKPEQVLCYTVESLEHYLPSLACLAPESYLHLTAVVRMLAEFNFAQFLQGENNPHAIWLLACSLEREGERVLKMCLLAQVCILCGVTGSSTLTGSLFLNELNGRCLVKALSCLKQVQDLEPHVVYWRYITSRAEALNLFVHTASHLVLARLACLTRCVEPQGIVELQKAWLDLTGREREVLMDVFLLDGHAHKALMFAYLPLFLTNARANHDVGLLAGLKFLVEIYEKLLRHKCLMLSGPTVRVDMSSLAMVMKDVEDVPTLRKCFDFAKIVRHENGVTVLLTSASYQVLTGQLVQHTRSTDMLEQLAQQQTRLESAILAKVPRARTSVFVSECQSDMFESIHV
;
A
#
# COMPACT_ATOMS: atom_id res chain seq x y z
N MET A 1 -23.80 -8.34 -53.13
CA MET A 1 -24.55 -8.25 -51.86
C MET A 1 -23.68 -8.90 -50.81
N ASP A 2 -23.34 -8.14 -49.77
CA ASP A 2 -22.27 -8.44 -48.82
C ASP A 2 -22.76 -9.41 -47.72
N PRO A 3 -22.15 -10.59 -47.53
CA PRO A 3 -22.56 -11.58 -46.52
C PRO A 3 -22.43 -11.06 -45.07
N HIS A 4 -21.68 -9.98 -44.83
CA HIS A 4 -21.63 -9.35 -43.52
C HIS A 4 -22.91 -8.59 -43.16
N LEU A 5 -23.70 -8.15 -44.16
CA LEU A 5 -24.95 -7.43 -43.92
C LEU A 5 -26.07 -8.38 -43.49
N SER A 6 -26.12 -9.60 -44.05
CA SER A 6 -27.12 -10.60 -43.68
C SER A 6 -26.88 -11.14 -42.26
N LEU A 7 -25.62 -11.34 -41.88
CA LEU A 7 -25.26 -11.78 -40.53
C LEU A 7 -25.66 -10.73 -39.48
N ARG A 8 -25.40 -9.44 -39.75
CA ARG A 8 -25.81 -8.33 -38.87
C ARG A 8 -27.31 -8.16 -38.78
N LEU A 9 -28.05 -8.41 -39.86
CA LEU A 9 -29.53 -8.40 -39.87
C LEU A 9 -30.11 -9.57 -39.07
N GLN A 10 -29.50 -10.76 -39.13
CA GLN A 10 -29.89 -11.91 -38.33
C GLN A 10 -29.65 -11.67 -36.84
N GLN A 11 -28.48 -11.11 -36.50
CA GLN A 11 -28.14 -10.72 -35.12
C GLN A 11 -29.09 -9.63 -34.58
N LEU A 12 -29.49 -8.68 -35.42
CA LEU A 12 -30.49 -7.67 -35.09
C LEU A 12 -31.88 -8.28 -34.84
N GLN A 13 -32.29 -9.26 -35.65
CA GLN A 13 -33.57 -9.98 -35.44
C GLN A 13 -33.57 -10.81 -34.16
N GLU A 14 -32.48 -11.50 -33.84
CA GLU A 14 -32.37 -12.26 -32.57
C GLU A 14 -32.39 -11.33 -31.35
N ASN A 15 -31.68 -10.22 -31.40
CA ASN A 15 -31.67 -9.23 -30.33
C ASN A 15 -33.05 -8.56 -30.12
N LEU A 16 -33.80 -8.34 -31.21
CA LEU A 16 -35.19 -7.85 -31.16
C LEU A 16 -36.15 -8.87 -30.54
N ALA A 17 -35.99 -10.16 -30.84
CA ALA A 17 -36.80 -11.23 -30.27
C ALA A 17 -36.55 -11.41 -28.76
N ILE A 18 -35.29 -11.32 -28.33
CA ILE A 18 -34.90 -11.37 -26.91
C ILE A 18 -35.46 -10.16 -26.14
N SER A 19 -35.38 -8.96 -26.73
CA SER A 19 -35.91 -7.74 -26.12
C SER A 19 -37.43 -7.76 -25.99
N ALA A 20 -38.15 -8.26 -26.99
CA ALA A 20 -39.60 -8.41 -26.95
C ALA A 20 -40.05 -9.40 -25.85
N LYS A 21 -39.29 -10.47 -25.64
CA LYS A 21 -39.57 -11.48 -24.60
C LYS A 21 -39.36 -10.92 -23.19
N ALA A 22 -38.28 -10.15 -22.98
CA ALA A 22 -38.00 -9.50 -21.69
C ALA A 22 -39.05 -8.45 -21.30
N ILE A 23 -39.60 -7.73 -22.28
CA ILE A 23 -40.69 -6.75 -22.06
C ILE A 23 -42.00 -7.46 -21.68
N ALA A 24 -42.31 -8.60 -22.31
CA ALA A 24 -43.50 -9.38 -21.98
C ALA A 24 -43.46 -9.93 -20.53
N GLU A 25 -42.31 -10.43 -20.09
CA GLU A 25 -42.10 -10.97 -18.73
C GLU A 25 -42.18 -9.86 -17.65
N THR A 26 -41.78 -8.62 -17.96
CA THR A 26 -41.89 -7.49 -17.01
C THR A 26 -43.32 -6.97 -16.87
N THR A 27 -44.15 -7.05 -17.92
CA THR A 27 -45.58 -6.70 -17.85
C THR A 27 -46.42 -7.66 -17.01
N GLU A 28 -46.07 -8.96 -16.95
CA GLU A 28 -46.77 -9.93 -16.09
C GLU A 28 -46.49 -9.69 -14.60
N HIS A 29 -45.27 -9.27 -14.25
CA HIS A 29 -44.89 -9.01 -12.84
C HIS A 29 -45.46 -7.71 -12.26
N LEU A 30 -45.79 -6.73 -13.09
CA LEU A 30 -46.40 -5.46 -12.66
C LEU A 30 -47.89 -5.57 -12.32
N ALA A 31 -48.58 -6.63 -12.78
CA ALA A 31 -50.00 -6.85 -12.49
C ALA A 31 -50.27 -7.39 -11.06
N LEU A 32 -49.25 -7.81 -10.32
CA LEU A 32 -49.38 -8.50 -9.02
C LEU A 32 -49.15 -7.60 -7.78
N LEU A 33 -48.90 -6.29 -7.94
CA LEU A 33 -48.44 -5.41 -6.85
C LEU A 33 -49.42 -4.29 -6.45
N VAL A 34 -50.71 -4.59 -6.32
CA VAL A 34 -51.68 -3.66 -5.70
C VAL A 34 -52.57 -4.36 -4.68
N PRO A 35 -52.45 -4.05 -3.37
CA PRO A 35 -53.56 -4.20 -2.43
C PRO A 35 -54.12 -2.83 -2.00
N ILE A 36 -55.44 -2.73 -2.08
CA ILE A 36 -56.30 -1.63 -1.62
C ILE A 36 -56.51 -1.78 -0.08
N PRO A 37 -56.47 -0.71 0.74
CA PRO A 37 -56.73 -0.81 2.17
C PRO A 37 -58.20 -0.52 2.50
N ASP A 38 -58.85 -1.40 3.26
CA ASP A 38 -60.18 -1.15 3.88
C ASP A 38 -60.08 -1.07 5.41
N GLN A 39 -60.86 -0.14 5.97
CA GLN A 39 -60.96 0.20 7.40
C GLN A 39 -62.10 -0.56 8.12
N SER A 40 -61.95 -0.84 9.42
CA SER A 40 -62.99 -0.74 10.48
C SER A 40 -62.42 -1.23 11.83
N ILE A 41 -62.24 -0.34 12.83
CA ILE A 41 -63.12 -0.01 13.98
C ILE A 41 -63.43 -1.20 14.92
N SER A 42 -62.91 -1.18 16.15
CA SER A 42 -63.73 -1.31 17.39
C SER A 42 -62.94 -1.02 18.68
N GLU A 43 -63.68 -0.59 19.69
CA GLU A 43 -63.30 0.14 20.91
C GLU A 43 -63.08 -0.76 22.15
N THR A 44 -62.12 -0.32 22.99
CA THR A 44 -62.08 -0.25 24.47
C THR A 44 -62.44 -1.41 25.42
N SER A 45 -61.56 -1.51 26.45
CA SER A 45 -61.77 -1.96 27.86
C SER A 45 -61.75 -3.49 28.08
N SER A 46 -61.17 -4.09 29.13
CA SER A 46 -60.62 -3.63 30.41
C SER A 46 -59.78 -4.76 31.07
N THR A 47 -58.97 -4.37 32.08
CA THR A 47 -58.38 -5.17 33.18
C THR A 47 -57.20 -6.14 32.95
N GLY A 48 -56.13 -5.93 33.72
CA GLY A 48 -55.54 -6.99 34.55
C GLY A 48 -54.20 -7.62 34.11
N ALA A 49 -53.10 -6.93 34.45
CA ALA A 49 -51.87 -7.46 35.05
C ALA A 49 -51.12 -8.71 34.48
N GLN A 50 -49.79 -8.52 34.39
CA GLN A 50 -48.68 -9.49 34.45
C GLN A 50 -48.17 -10.13 33.14
N SER A 51 -46.85 -9.98 32.96
CA SER A 51 -45.93 -10.63 32.00
C SER A 51 -45.82 -12.16 32.21
N PRO A 52 -44.98 -12.95 31.48
CA PRO A 52 -44.16 -12.71 30.27
C PRO A 52 -44.23 -13.88 29.24
N LYS A 53 -43.32 -13.85 28.24
CA LYS A 53 -42.74 -14.98 27.45
C LYS A 53 -43.45 -15.45 26.16
N SER A 54 -42.79 -15.06 25.06
CA SER A 54 -42.14 -15.90 24.02
C SER A 54 -42.96 -16.87 23.14
N THR A 55 -42.44 -16.97 21.90
CA THR A 55 -42.38 -18.20 21.06
C THR A 55 -43.71 -18.63 20.41
N VAL A 56 -43.83 -19.12 19.16
CA VAL A 56 -42.86 -19.75 18.25
C VAL A 56 -43.58 -20.14 16.93
N THR A 57 -42.83 -20.16 15.81
CA THR A 57 -42.92 -21.11 14.66
C THR A 57 -44.15 -21.09 13.74
N HIS A 58 -44.15 -21.59 12.51
CA HIS A 58 -43.38 -22.63 11.76
C HIS A 58 -43.35 -22.19 10.27
N GLY A 59 -42.52 -22.66 9.34
CA GLY A 59 -41.52 -23.73 9.28
C GLY A 59 -41.36 -24.22 7.82
N PHE A 60 -40.13 -24.68 7.48
CA PHE A 60 -39.76 -25.72 6.49
C PHE A 60 -39.87 -25.41 4.98
N SER A 61 -38.99 -25.88 4.06
CA SER A 61 -37.70 -26.62 4.05
C SER A 61 -37.26 -26.87 2.59
N THR A 62 -35.98 -27.13 2.27
CA THR A 62 -35.40 -28.44 1.77
C THR A 62 -33.88 -28.21 1.46
N SER A 63 -32.89 -28.83 2.12
CA SER A 63 -32.23 -30.19 2.01
C SER A 63 -31.23 -30.34 0.85
N GLY A 64 -30.01 -30.90 0.94
CA GLY A 64 -29.23 -31.64 1.98
C GLY A 64 -27.71 -31.58 1.65
N GLU A 65 -26.72 -32.28 2.26
CA GLU A 65 -26.57 -33.30 3.31
C GLU A 65 -25.07 -33.30 3.74
N LEU A 66 -24.77 -33.36 5.04
CA LEU A 66 -23.45 -33.70 5.62
C LEU A 66 -23.67 -34.30 7.02
N GLU A 67 -22.82 -35.25 7.39
CA GLU A 67 -22.96 -36.17 8.52
C GLU A 67 -23.11 -35.50 9.91
N LYS A 68 -23.86 -36.20 10.78
CA LYS A 68 -24.38 -35.74 12.08
C LYS A 68 -23.44 -36.06 13.24
N GLU A 69 -23.25 -35.11 14.14
CA GLU A 69 -23.16 -35.37 15.58
C GLU A 69 -24.17 -34.48 16.34
N LYS A 70 -24.91 -35.10 17.27
CA LYS A 70 -26.04 -34.54 18.03
C LYS A 70 -25.58 -33.95 19.37
N PHE A 71 -26.15 -32.81 19.77
CA PHE A 71 -26.11 -32.29 21.15
C PHE A 71 -27.51 -32.39 21.79
N GLU A 72 -27.58 -32.87 23.04
CA GLU A 72 -28.77 -32.86 23.90
C GLU A 72 -28.62 -31.82 25.03
N LEU A 73 -29.71 -31.11 25.35
CA LEU A 73 -29.81 -30.06 26.37
C LEU A 73 -30.39 -30.60 27.69
N GLN A 74 -29.79 -30.26 28.83
CA GLN A 74 -30.40 -30.43 30.16
C GLN A 74 -30.95 -29.11 30.74
N GLN A 75 -31.86 -29.25 31.72
CA GLN A 75 -32.90 -28.32 32.19
C GLN A 75 -32.47 -26.93 32.73
N ASN A 76 -31.19 -26.54 32.70
CA ASN A 76 -30.73 -25.29 33.31
C ASN A 76 -30.13 -24.28 32.32
N GLY A 77 -30.26 -24.51 31.00
CA GLY A 77 -30.16 -23.46 29.99
C GLY A 77 -28.80 -22.79 29.77
N VAL A 78 -27.69 -23.39 30.19
CA VAL A 78 -26.33 -22.94 29.86
C VAL A 78 -25.68 -23.95 28.89
N PRO A 79 -25.17 -23.53 27.71
CA PRO A 79 -24.42 -24.42 26.83
C PRO A 79 -23.05 -24.76 27.46
N TYR A 80 -22.79 -26.06 27.64
CA TYR A 80 -21.53 -26.61 28.16
C TYR A 80 -20.80 -27.37 27.04
N LEU A 81 -19.53 -27.03 26.81
CA LEU A 81 -18.63 -27.77 25.93
C LEU A 81 -18.02 -28.93 26.73
N ARG A 82 -18.27 -30.18 26.29
CA ARG A 82 -17.71 -31.38 26.92
C ARG A 82 -16.27 -31.59 26.43
N THR A 83 -15.28 -31.04 27.13
CA THR A 83 -13.90 -31.52 27.04
C THR A 83 -13.80 -32.87 27.73
N THR A 84 -13.52 -33.91 26.95
CA THR A 84 -13.18 -35.24 27.42
C THR A 84 -11.89 -35.19 28.23
N ALA A 85 -11.99 -35.33 29.55
CA ALA A 85 -10.85 -35.65 30.40
C ALA A 85 -10.39 -37.10 30.14
N PRO A 86 -9.09 -37.37 29.98
CA PRO A 86 -8.57 -38.72 30.08
C PRO A 86 -8.54 -39.16 31.55
N LYS A 87 -8.84 -40.45 31.73
CA LYS A 87 -9.03 -41.17 32.98
C LYS A 87 -7.81 -41.12 33.90
N ARG A 88 -8.02 -40.73 35.16
CA ARG A 88 -7.16 -41.14 36.28
C ARG A 88 -7.29 -42.65 36.48
N HIS A 89 -6.22 -43.41 36.25
CA HIS A 89 -5.99 -44.67 36.94
C HIS A 89 -5.10 -44.39 38.15
N SER A 90 -5.71 -44.40 39.34
CA SER A 90 -4.97 -44.58 40.59
C SER A 90 -4.66 -46.05 40.76
N LEU A 91 -3.39 -46.43 40.79
CA LEU A 91 -2.87 -47.64 41.45
C LEU A 91 -1.34 -47.53 41.44
N PHE A 92 -0.71 -47.20 42.56
CA PHE A 92 0.26 -48.05 43.24
C PHE A 92 0.85 -47.31 44.46
N SER A 93 0.50 -47.84 45.63
CA SER A 93 1.30 -47.77 46.84
C SER A 93 2.41 -48.82 46.72
N ALA A 94 3.67 -48.48 46.96
CA ALA A 94 4.62 -49.44 47.51
C ALA A 94 5.80 -48.75 48.19
N ARG A 95 5.95 -49.06 49.48
CA ARG A 95 7.15 -48.87 50.29
C ARG A 95 8.33 -49.68 49.75
N SER A 96 9.53 -49.13 49.95
CA SER A 96 10.82 -49.75 50.28
C SER A 96 11.04 -51.23 49.92
N SER A 97 12.06 -51.51 49.12
CA SER A 97 12.92 -52.69 49.35
C SER A 97 14.32 -52.44 48.80
N ILE A 98 15.31 -52.58 49.69
CA ILE A 98 16.73 -52.69 49.39
C ILE A 98 16.99 -54.09 48.82
N SER A 99 17.75 -54.20 47.71
CA SER A 99 18.66 -55.33 47.47
C SER A 99 19.69 -55.05 46.36
N THR A 100 20.90 -54.67 46.80
CA THR A 100 22.23 -55.19 46.42
C THR A 100 22.52 -55.78 45.01
N LEU A 101 23.54 -55.15 44.39
CA LEU A 101 24.69 -55.71 43.63
C LEU A 101 24.47 -56.32 42.24
N THR A 102 25.03 -55.66 41.21
CA THR A 102 26.27 -56.12 40.54
C THR A 102 26.95 -54.93 39.86
N ALA A 103 28.27 -54.84 40.03
CA ALA A 103 29.12 -53.83 39.44
C ALA A 103 29.57 -54.31 38.05
N ASP A 104 29.20 -53.55 37.02
CA ASP A 104 30.03 -53.35 35.83
C ASP A 104 29.77 -51.92 35.35
N GLU A 105 30.79 -51.08 35.54
CA GLU A 105 30.68 -49.63 35.59
C GLU A 105 30.74 -49.01 34.19
N ASN A 106 29.68 -48.31 33.79
CA ASN A 106 29.75 -47.28 32.75
C ASN A 106 29.81 -45.91 33.47
N PRO A 107 30.96 -45.21 33.50
CA PRO A 107 31.13 -43.97 34.27
C PRO A 107 30.20 -42.82 33.80
N GLY A 108 29.67 -42.88 32.57
CA GLY A 108 28.66 -41.94 32.06
C GLY A 108 27.30 -42.03 32.75
N ALA A 109 26.84 -43.26 33.06
CA ALA A 109 25.55 -43.48 33.71
C ALA A 109 25.53 -42.97 35.15
N ARG A 110 26.62 -43.19 35.91
CA ARG A 110 26.77 -42.63 37.27
C ARG A 110 26.77 -41.10 37.29
N LEU A 111 27.33 -40.45 36.26
CA LEU A 111 27.35 -38.99 36.17
C LEU A 111 25.95 -38.43 35.90
N LEU A 112 25.16 -39.11 35.06
CA LEU A 112 23.77 -38.76 34.78
C LEU A 112 22.87 -39.00 36.01
N ASP A 113 23.07 -40.10 36.74
CA ASP A 113 22.36 -40.40 37.98
C ASP A 113 22.73 -39.38 39.08
N ASP A 114 24.02 -39.13 39.33
CA ASP A 114 24.50 -38.11 40.28
C ASP A 114 24.02 -36.69 39.94
N TRP A 115 23.77 -36.40 38.66
CA TRP A 115 23.31 -35.09 38.20
C TRP A 115 21.78 -34.99 38.14
N SER A 116 21.09 -36.13 38.01
CA SER A 116 19.63 -36.21 38.09
C SER A 116 19.12 -36.19 39.53
N GLU A 117 19.90 -36.70 40.49
CA GLU A 117 19.51 -36.83 41.90
C GLU A 117 19.87 -35.62 42.79
N ASN A 118 20.62 -34.63 42.30
CA ASN A 118 21.10 -33.48 43.08
C ASN A 118 20.48 -32.12 42.69
N PHE A 119 19.24 -32.08 42.22
CA PHE A 119 18.52 -30.81 42.02
C PHE A 119 17.86 -30.35 43.33
N VAL A 120 18.23 -29.17 43.82
CA VAL A 120 17.85 -28.67 45.17
C VAL A 120 16.41 -28.12 45.24
N LEU A 121 15.68 -28.06 44.13
CA LEU A 121 14.26 -27.67 44.11
C LEU A 121 13.40 -28.82 43.60
N CYS A 122 12.61 -29.43 44.49
CA CYS A 122 11.57 -30.35 44.05
C CYS A 122 10.53 -29.58 43.20
N GLU A 123 9.76 -30.28 42.35
CA GLU A 123 8.72 -29.67 41.52
C GLU A 123 7.76 -28.78 42.33
N GLN A 124 7.38 -29.26 43.51
CA GLN A 124 6.56 -28.53 44.47
C GLN A 124 7.25 -27.27 44.99
N GLU A 125 8.55 -27.31 45.32
CA GLU A 125 9.30 -26.14 45.81
C GLU A 125 9.55 -25.10 44.71
N ALA A 126 9.75 -25.51 43.46
CA ALA A 126 9.88 -24.61 42.32
C ALA A 126 8.55 -23.90 42.00
N ILE A 127 7.43 -24.64 42.04
CA ILE A 127 6.09 -24.11 41.88
C ILE A 127 5.72 -23.22 43.07
N GLU A 128 6.06 -23.61 44.31
CA GLU A 128 5.82 -22.82 45.51
C GLU A 128 6.67 -21.56 45.55
N ALA A 129 7.95 -21.62 45.16
CA ALA A 129 8.79 -20.43 45.01
C ALA A 129 8.22 -19.50 43.94
N TYR A 130 7.83 -20.01 42.76
CA TYR A 130 7.20 -19.20 41.71
C TYR A 130 5.86 -18.59 42.17
N THR A 131 5.00 -19.38 42.80
CA THR A 131 3.66 -18.99 43.27
C THR A 131 3.72 -18.04 44.46
N TYR A 132 4.62 -18.25 45.42
CA TYR A 132 4.85 -17.39 46.59
C TYR A 132 5.31 -15.98 46.17
N LEU A 133 6.13 -15.90 45.13
CA LEU A 133 6.68 -14.63 44.64
C LEU A 133 5.66 -13.76 43.90
N TYR A 134 4.62 -14.34 43.32
CA TYR A 134 3.57 -13.61 42.61
C TYR A 134 2.28 -13.41 43.41
N ARG A 135 1.96 -14.27 44.38
CA ARG A 135 0.78 -14.11 45.27
C ARG A 135 0.76 -12.80 46.05
N MET A 136 1.92 -12.19 46.31
CA MET A 136 2.03 -10.91 47.02
C MET A 136 1.66 -9.69 46.15
N ARG A 137 1.52 -9.84 44.82
CA ARG A 137 1.28 -8.73 43.89
C ARG A 137 -0.16 -8.61 43.39
N ASP A 138 -0.92 -9.71 43.43
CA ASP A 138 -2.32 -9.77 42.99
C ASP A 138 -3.33 -9.34 44.07
N VAL A 139 -3.15 -8.14 44.64
CA VAL A 139 -4.20 -7.46 45.42
C VAL A 139 -4.54 -6.12 44.75
N ASN A 140 -5.27 -6.21 43.63
CA ASN A 140 -6.34 -5.31 43.15
C ASN A 140 -6.32 -5.11 41.62
N PRO A 141 -7.20 -5.79 40.87
CA PRO A 141 -7.70 -5.23 39.63
C PRO A 141 -9.01 -4.50 39.92
N SER A 142 -8.97 -3.16 39.99
CA SER A 142 -10.18 -2.34 39.95
C SER A 142 -10.89 -2.51 38.60
N PRO A 143 -12.22 -2.70 38.55
CA PRO A 143 -12.93 -2.91 37.29
C PRO A 143 -13.07 -1.59 36.52
N GLN A 144 -12.32 -1.43 35.42
CA GLN A 144 -12.50 -0.32 34.50
C GLN A 144 -13.78 -0.51 33.66
N ARG A 145 -14.72 0.41 33.89
CA ARG A 145 -15.94 0.65 33.10
C ARG A 145 -15.64 0.72 31.60
N ARG A 146 -16.19 -0.21 30.81
CA ARG A 146 -16.42 -0.02 29.37
C ARG A 146 -17.60 0.93 29.17
N ARG A 147 -17.38 2.05 28.49
CA ARG A 147 -18.47 2.87 27.91
C ARG A 147 -18.87 2.26 26.57
N PRO A 148 -20.16 1.99 26.31
CA PRO A 148 -20.64 1.70 24.97
C PRO A 148 -20.77 3.01 24.18
N SER A 149 -20.14 3.05 23.00
CA SER A 149 -20.29 4.11 22.01
C SER A 149 -21.71 4.16 21.46
N ALA A 150 -22.21 5.38 21.30
CA ALA A 150 -23.57 5.72 20.95
C ALA A 150 -23.98 5.30 19.53
N LEU A 151 -25.30 5.09 19.40
CA LEU A 151 -26.13 4.93 18.21
C LEU A 151 -25.55 5.50 16.90
N GLY A 152 -25.40 4.62 15.91
CA GLY A 152 -25.35 4.94 14.48
C GLY A 152 -26.40 4.12 13.74
N LEU A 153 -27.67 4.49 13.83
CA LEU A 153 -28.73 3.99 12.96
C LEU A 153 -28.68 4.81 11.65
N GLN A 154 -27.79 4.41 10.75
CA GLN A 154 -27.87 4.77 9.34
C GLN A 154 -28.72 3.69 8.66
N MET A 155 -29.97 4.03 8.33
CA MET A 155 -30.80 3.21 7.43
C MET A 155 -30.13 3.21 6.05
N SER A 156 -29.43 2.12 5.75
CA SER A 156 -29.02 1.77 4.39
C SER A 156 -30.27 1.41 3.59
N CYS A 157 -30.71 2.31 2.71
CA CYS A 157 -31.62 1.97 1.63
C CYS A 157 -30.80 1.35 0.50
N SER A 158 -30.45 0.08 0.65
CA SER A 158 -29.63 -0.67 -0.30
C SER A 158 -30.32 -1.98 -0.67
N ASP A 159 -31.59 -1.91 -1.07
CA ASP A 159 -32.28 -3.01 -1.73
C ASP A 159 -33.11 -2.43 -2.87
N MET A 160 -32.45 -2.10 -3.98
CA MET A 160 -33.11 -2.00 -5.28
C MET A 160 -32.22 -2.64 -6.34
N LEU A 161 -32.80 -3.61 -7.04
CA LEU A 161 -32.19 -4.38 -8.12
C LEU A 161 -31.45 -3.47 -9.13
N PRO A 162 -30.22 -3.83 -9.52
CA PRO A 162 -29.50 -3.13 -10.58
C PRO A 162 -30.27 -3.27 -11.89
N VAL A 163 -30.38 -2.18 -12.63
CA VAL A 163 -30.89 -2.18 -14.00
C VAL A 163 -29.89 -2.96 -14.87
N PRO A 164 -30.33 -3.86 -15.77
CA PRO A 164 -29.42 -4.57 -16.67
C PRO A 164 -28.64 -3.58 -17.54
N GLU A 165 -27.31 -3.58 -17.41
CA GLU A 165 -26.37 -2.70 -18.12
C GLU A 165 -26.59 -2.71 -19.65
N ASN A 166 -26.95 -3.88 -20.19
CA ASN A 166 -27.27 -4.08 -21.62
C ASN A 166 -28.38 -3.15 -22.14
N LEU A 167 -29.39 -2.86 -21.32
CA LEU A 167 -30.50 -1.98 -21.71
C LEU A 167 -30.04 -0.51 -21.72
N GLN A 168 -29.20 -0.14 -20.76
CA GLN A 168 -28.69 1.22 -20.63
C GLN A 168 -27.75 1.56 -21.79
N ASP A 169 -26.90 0.62 -22.20
CA ASP A 169 -25.96 0.83 -23.31
C ASP A 169 -26.64 0.79 -24.68
N SER A 170 -27.66 -0.07 -24.85
CA SER A 170 -28.49 -0.07 -26.04
C SER A 170 -29.21 1.28 -26.23
N LEU A 171 -29.80 1.83 -25.16
CA LEU A 171 -30.48 3.13 -25.24
C LEU A 171 -29.52 4.29 -25.51
N LYS A 172 -28.29 4.26 -24.96
CA LYS A 172 -27.25 5.25 -25.27
C LYS A 172 -26.86 5.25 -26.74
N LEU A 173 -26.77 4.08 -27.38
CA LEU A 173 -26.37 3.93 -28.78
C LEU A 173 -27.47 4.39 -29.76
N TRP A 174 -28.73 4.06 -29.49
CA TRP A 174 -29.86 4.38 -30.38
C TRP A 174 -30.37 5.82 -30.24
N ARG A 175 -30.15 6.46 -29.10
CA ARG A 175 -30.71 7.79 -28.82
C ARG A 175 -30.26 8.89 -29.80
N PRO A 176 -28.98 9.03 -30.18
CA PRO A 176 -28.56 10.02 -31.18
C PRO A 176 -29.29 9.86 -32.52
N VAL A 177 -29.54 8.61 -32.94
CA VAL A 177 -30.27 8.31 -34.19
C VAL A 177 -31.72 8.76 -34.06
N TRP A 178 -32.36 8.49 -32.92
CA TRP A 178 -33.72 8.92 -32.64
C TRP A 178 -33.85 10.45 -32.59
N ASP A 179 -32.94 11.14 -31.89
CA ASP A 179 -32.93 12.60 -31.82
C ASP A 179 -32.74 13.24 -33.21
N PHE A 180 -31.91 12.64 -34.07
CA PHE A 180 -31.73 13.07 -35.46
C PHE A 180 -33.01 12.89 -36.29
N LEU A 181 -33.67 11.73 -36.19
CA LEU A 181 -34.95 11.48 -36.87
C LEU A 181 -36.03 12.47 -36.42
N THR A 182 -36.08 12.79 -35.12
CA THR A 182 -36.97 13.82 -34.57
C THR A 182 -36.70 15.19 -35.18
N ILE A 183 -35.43 15.60 -35.32
CA ILE A 183 -35.07 16.87 -35.97
C ILE A 183 -35.56 16.88 -37.43
N VAL A 184 -35.30 15.81 -38.18
CA VAL A 184 -35.70 15.71 -39.59
C VAL A 184 -37.21 15.81 -39.74
N LEU A 185 -37.99 15.07 -38.93
CA LEU A 185 -39.45 15.10 -38.98
C LEU A 185 -40.02 16.46 -38.61
N VAL A 186 -39.47 17.14 -37.60
CA VAL A 186 -39.91 18.50 -37.24
C VAL A 186 -39.61 19.51 -38.34
N VAL A 187 -38.47 19.40 -39.03
CA VAL A 187 -38.13 20.27 -40.17
C VAL A 187 -39.07 19.99 -41.35
N VAL A 188 -39.39 18.72 -41.62
CA VAL A 188 -40.38 18.35 -42.65
C VAL A 188 -41.75 18.93 -42.31
N ASP A 189 -42.23 18.78 -41.07
CA ASP A 189 -43.50 19.38 -40.61
C ASP A 189 -43.48 20.91 -40.77
N ALA A 190 -42.39 21.58 -40.40
CA ALA A 190 -42.27 23.04 -40.49
C ALA A 190 -42.33 23.59 -41.93
N LEU A 191 -41.87 22.82 -42.92
CA LEU A 191 -41.88 23.21 -44.33
C LEU A 191 -43.15 22.75 -45.07
N VAL A 192 -43.66 21.58 -44.73
CA VAL A 192 -44.74 20.94 -45.49
C VAL A 192 -46.11 21.40 -45.00
N LEU A 193 -46.32 21.57 -43.70
CA LEU A 193 -47.65 21.90 -43.16
C LEU A 193 -48.18 23.25 -43.65
N PRO A 194 -47.41 24.36 -43.63
CA PRO A 194 -47.89 25.63 -44.18
C PRO A 194 -48.18 25.54 -45.68
N LEU A 195 -47.36 24.78 -46.41
CA LEU A 195 -47.51 24.57 -47.85
C LEU A 195 -48.81 23.82 -48.19
N LEU A 196 -49.11 22.74 -47.46
CA LEU A 196 -50.34 21.96 -47.64
C LEU A 196 -51.60 22.74 -47.24
N LEU A 197 -51.50 23.66 -46.29
CA LEU A 197 -52.60 24.55 -45.93
C LEU A 197 -52.91 25.53 -47.07
N ALA A 198 -51.88 26.15 -47.65
CA ALA A 198 -52.02 27.11 -48.74
C ALA A 198 -52.42 26.46 -50.08
N TRP A 199 -51.87 25.28 -50.38
CA TRP A 199 -52.13 24.49 -51.58
C TRP A 199 -52.58 23.06 -51.23
N PRO A 200 -53.87 22.85 -50.91
CA PRO A 200 -54.42 21.55 -50.58
C PRO A 200 -54.39 20.55 -51.74
N GLU A 201 -54.24 21.00 -52.99
CA GLU A 201 -54.14 20.15 -54.18
C GLU A 201 -52.93 19.18 -54.12
N LEU A 202 -51.84 19.56 -53.43
CA LEU A 202 -50.70 18.68 -53.20
C LEU A 202 -51.02 17.51 -52.27
N SER A 203 -52.04 17.63 -51.43
CA SER A 203 -52.47 16.55 -50.54
C SER A 203 -53.18 15.44 -51.31
N TYR A 204 -53.80 15.74 -52.46
CA TYR A 204 -54.59 14.78 -53.24
C TYR A 204 -53.77 14.08 -54.33
N SER A 205 -52.60 14.62 -54.71
CA SER A 205 -51.85 14.19 -55.88
C SER A 205 -50.81 13.07 -55.65
N GLY A 206 -50.66 12.49 -54.45
CA GLY A 206 -49.63 11.46 -54.22
C GLY A 206 -49.78 10.57 -52.98
N SER A 207 -49.42 9.29 -53.13
CA SER A 207 -49.40 8.25 -52.07
C SER A 207 -48.40 8.51 -50.93
N PHE A 208 -47.46 9.45 -51.10
CA PHE A 208 -46.42 9.72 -50.13
C PHE A 208 -46.94 10.47 -48.89
N TRP A 209 -47.76 11.51 -49.11
CA TRP A 209 -48.27 12.35 -48.02
C TRP A 209 -49.33 11.63 -47.17
N SER A 210 -50.12 10.74 -47.77
CA SER A 210 -51.06 9.88 -47.01
C SER A 210 -50.30 8.94 -46.07
N GLY A 211 -49.25 8.26 -46.55
CA GLY A 211 -48.41 7.41 -45.71
C GLY A 211 -47.66 8.19 -44.62
N TYR A 212 -47.23 9.43 -44.90
CA TYR A 212 -46.62 10.30 -43.89
C TYR A 212 -47.56 10.58 -42.71
N TYR A 213 -48.83 10.90 -42.97
CA TYR A 213 -49.82 11.18 -41.93
C TYR A 213 -50.23 9.96 -41.11
N GLU A 214 -50.12 8.75 -41.66
CA GLU A 214 -50.38 7.49 -40.96
C GLU A 214 -49.21 7.09 -40.04
N VAL A 215 -47.97 7.30 -40.49
CA VAL A 215 -46.76 6.88 -39.77
C VAL A 215 -46.35 7.87 -38.68
N THR A 216 -46.54 9.17 -38.90
CA THR A 216 -46.07 10.22 -37.98
C THR A 216 -46.66 10.13 -36.57
N PRO A 217 -47.96 9.87 -36.35
CA PRO A 217 -48.53 9.70 -35.01
C PRO A 217 -47.91 8.52 -34.25
N VAL A 218 -47.60 7.42 -34.95
CA VAL A 218 -46.94 6.24 -34.37
C VAL A 218 -45.53 6.59 -33.88
N PHE A 219 -44.78 7.34 -34.69
CA PHE A 219 -43.45 7.82 -34.29
C PHE A 219 -43.50 8.63 -32.98
N TRP A 220 -44.45 9.56 -32.86
CA TRP A 220 -44.59 10.41 -31.66
C TRP A 220 -45.08 9.65 -30.42
N MET A 221 -45.88 8.60 -30.58
CA MET A 221 -46.24 7.70 -29.47
C MET A 221 -45.01 6.97 -28.92
N VAL A 222 -44.13 6.48 -29.80
CA VAL A 222 -42.87 5.84 -29.41
C VAL A 222 -41.93 6.83 -28.71
N ASP A 223 -41.88 8.09 -29.17
CA ASP A 223 -41.08 9.15 -28.54
C ASP A 223 -41.46 9.38 -27.06
N ILE A 224 -42.75 9.37 -26.75
CA ILE A 224 -43.25 9.49 -25.36
C ILE A 224 -42.77 8.32 -24.50
N VAL A 225 -42.86 7.07 -25.01
CA VAL A 225 -42.42 5.86 -24.31
C VAL A 225 -40.91 5.90 -24.03
N LEU A 226 -40.12 6.31 -25.03
CA LEU A 226 -38.66 6.44 -24.87
C LEU A 226 -38.29 7.50 -23.82
N ASN A 227 -39.02 8.63 -23.75
CA ASN A 227 -38.78 9.66 -22.73
C ASN A 227 -39.15 9.17 -21.31
N PHE A 228 -40.21 8.37 -21.16
CA PHE A 228 -40.54 7.71 -19.89
C PHE A 228 -39.46 6.69 -19.48
N SER A 229 -39.00 5.86 -20.41
CA SER A 229 -37.94 4.86 -20.13
C SER A 229 -36.67 5.53 -19.60
N ARG A 230 -36.30 6.69 -20.15
CA ARG A 230 -35.16 7.50 -19.69
C ARG A 230 -35.35 8.03 -18.26
N ALA A 231 -36.55 8.51 -17.92
CA ALA A 231 -36.83 9.02 -16.57
C ALA A 231 -36.71 7.91 -15.52
N ILE A 232 -37.14 6.69 -15.85
CA ILE A 232 -37.07 5.49 -15.00
C ILE A 232 -35.62 5.02 -14.82
N LEU A 233 -34.77 5.20 -15.83
CA LEU A 233 -33.35 4.84 -15.81
C LEU A 233 -32.43 5.88 -15.15
N SER A 234 -32.98 6.99 -14.66
CA SER A 234 -32.21 8.00 -13.95
C SER A 234 -31.92 7.59 -12.50
N GLU A 235 -30.80 8.07 -11.95
CA GLU A 235 -30.41 7.82 -10.55
C GLU A 235 -31.48 8.29 -9.55
N ASN A 236 -32.20 9.37 -9.89
CA ASN A 236 -33.31 9.89 -9.10
C ASN A 236 -34.65 9.75 -9.83
N ARG A 237 -35.12 8.49 -9.93
CA ARG A 237 -36.34 8.08 -10.66
C ARG A 237 -37.55 8.96 -10.34
N LYS A 238 -37.77 9.28 -9.06
CA LYS A 238 -38.93 10.06 -8.61
C LYS A 238 -38.86 11.50 -9.11
N ALA A 239 -37.72 12.16 -8.97
CA ALA A 239 -37.54 13.53 -9.42
C ALA A 239 -37.63 13.63 -10.95
N ALA A 240 -37.01 12.70 -11.68
CA ALA A 240 -37.04 12.70 -13.14
C ALA A 240 -38.43 12.42 -13.71
N LEU A 241 -39.17 11.48 -13.12
CA LEU A 241 -40.52 11.12 -13.59
C LEU A 241 -41.53 12.23 -13.31
N LEU A 242 -41.50 12.83 -12.11
CA LEU A 242 -42.32 14.01 -11.78
C LEU A 242 -41.95 15.21 -12.65
N GLY A 243 -40.66 15.41 -12.90
CA GLY A 243 -40.17 16.47 -13.79
C GLY A 243 -40.75 16.34 -15.20
N TYR A 244 -40.72 15.15 -15.80
CA TYR A 244 -41.27 14.93 -17.14
C TYR A 244 -42.81 15.06 -17.19
N LEU A 245 -43.52 14.48 -16.21
CA LEU A 245 -44.98 14.52 -16.14
C LEU A 245 -45.52 15.96 -16.01
N CYS A 246 -44.86 16.80 -15.22
CA CYS A 246 -45.32 18.17 -14.98
C CYS A 246 -44.90 19.18 -16.06
N THR A 247 -43.91 18.87 -16.92
CA THR A 247 -43.38 19.82 -17.90
C THR A 247 -43.77 19.50 -19.34
N TRP A 248 -43.40 18.32 -19.85
CA TRP A 248 -43.48 18.01 -21.28
C TRP A 248 -44.57 16.98 -21.63
N PHE A 249 -44.94 16.10 -20.69
CA PHE A 249 -45.94 15.05 -20.98
C PHE A 249 -47.30 15.61 -21.41
N LEU A 250 -47.80 16.66 -20.73
CA LEU A 250 -49.07 17.30 -21.08
C LEU A 250 -49.04 17.88 -22.50
N PHE A 251 -47.91 18.47 -22.87
CA PHE A 251 -47.70 19.05 -24.21
C PHE A 251 -47.62 17.96 -25.29
N ASP A 252 -46.86 16.90 -25.05
CA ASP A 252 -46.69 15.79 -26.00
C ASP A 252 -47.96 14.97 -26.17
N GLY A 253 -48.67 14.69 -25.08
CA GLY A 253 -49.96 14.02 -25.11
C GLY A 253 -51.01 14.80 -25.89
N PHE A 254 -51.06 16.13 -25.70
CA PHE A 254 -51.95 17.00 -26.47
C PHE A 254 -51.67 16.95 -27.98
N LEU A 255 -50.40 16.99 -28.39
CA LEU A 255 -50.06 16.95 -29.82
C LEU A 255 -50.32 15.59 -30.46
N VAL A 256 -50.10 14.48 -29.75
CA VAL A 256 -50.39 13.12 -30.27
C VAL A 256 -51.89 12.87 -30.35
N THR A 257 -52.66 13.34 -29.37
CA THR A 257 -54.12 13.23 -29.39
C THR A 257 -54.74 14.05 -30.52
N LEU A 258 -54.23 15.27 -30.77
CA LEU A 258 -54.62 16.06 -31.94
C LEU A 258 -54.37 15.29 -33.26
N ASP A 259 -53.23 14.62 -33.37
CA ASP A 259 -52.88 13.82 -34.55
C ASP A 259 -53.81 12.64 -34.78
N LEU A 260 -54.18 11.94 -33.71
CA LEU A 260 -55.11 10.82 -33.78
C LEU A 260 -56.52 11.28 -34.18
N VAL A 261 -56.98 12.43 -33.66
CA VAL A 261 -58.27 13.04 -34.03
C VAL A 261 -58.30 13.45 -35.51
N LEU A 262 -57.21 14.02 -36.01
CA LEU A 262 -57.05 14.38 -37.42
C LEU A 262 -56.98 13.14 -38.32
N LEU A 263 -56.30 12.06 -37.90
CA LEU A 263 -56.20 10.80 -38.63
C LEU A 263 -57.56 10.10 -38.77
N LEU A 264 -58.38 10.13 -37.72
CA LEU A 264 -59.72 9.52 -37.70
C LEU A 264 -60.79 10.35 -38.45
N GLN A 265 -60.41 11.45 -39.10
CA GLN A 265 -61.31 12.36 -39.84
C GLN A 265 -62.52 12.83 -39.02
N LEU A 266 -62.38 12.94 -37.70
CA LEU A 266 -63.46 13.31 -36.77
C LEU A 266 -63.85 14.80 -36.83
N VAL A 267 -63.18 15.58 -37.68
CA VAL A 267 -63.23 17.04 -37.70
C VAL A 267 -63.57 17.55 -39.12
N PRO A 268 -64.52 18.49 -39.26
CA PRO A 268 -64.92 19.04 -40.56
C PRO A 268 -63.79 19.83 -41.24
N GLU A 269 -63.84 19.93 -42.57
CA GLU A 269 -62.78 20.56 -43.37
C GLU A 269 -62.45 22.01 -43.00
N SER A 270 -63.42 22.76 -42.46
CA SER A 270 -63.24 24.14 -41.99
C SER A 270 -62.30 24.28 -40.80
N VAL A 271 -62.04 23.19 -40.08
CA VAL A 271 -61.20 23.15 -38.88
C VAL A 271 -59.81 22.55 -39.19
N LYS A 272 -59.51 22.26 -40.47
CA LYS A 272 -58.16 21.82 -40.93
C LYS A 272 -57.05 22.82 -40.59
N ALA A 273 -57.37 24.08 -40.30
CA ALA A 273 -56.41 25.05 -39.76
C ALA A 273 -55.79 24.62 -38.40
N LEU A 274 -56.45 23.73 -37.62
CA LEU A 274 -55.84 23.14 -36.42
C LEU A 274 -54.61 22.28 -36.70
N THR A 275 -54.39 21.85 -37.96
CA THR A 275 -53.14 21.17 -38.36
C THR A 275 -51.90 22.07 -38.12
N MET A 276 -52.07 23.40 -38.12
CA MET A 276 -50.99 24.34 -37.79
C MET A 276 -50.55 24.26 -36.32
N ALA A 277 -51.37 23.71 -35.42
CA ALA A 277 -50.95 23.46 -34.04
C ALA A 277 -49.82 22.41 -33.96
N ARG A 278 -49.63 21.58 -35.00
CA ARG A 278 -48.46 20.69 -35.12
C ARG A 278 -47.15 21.46 -35.22
N LEU A 279 -47.15 22.72 -35.68
CA LEU A 279 -45.95 23.57 -35.70
C LEU A 279 -45.44 23.87 -34.29
N LEU A 280 -46.24 23.67 -33.23
CA LEU A 280 -45.76 23.74 -31.84
C LEU A 280 -44.63 22.71 -31.59
N ARG A 281 -44.54 21.63 -32.37
CA ARG A 281 -43.43 20.65 -32.33
C ARG A 281 -42.07 21.28 -32.62
N THR A 282 -42.01 22.44 -33.27
CA THR A 282 -40.76 23.19 -33.44
C THR A 282 -40.11 23.56 -32.09
N ALA A 283 -40.85 23.57 -30.98
CA ALA A 283 -40.27 23.68 -29.64
C ALA A 283 -39.33 22.50 -29.30
N LYS A 284 -39.59 21.29 -29.83
CA LYS A 284 -38.72 20.11 -29.68
C LYS A 284 -37.40 20.25 -30.43
N PHE A 285 -37.37 20.99 -31.55
CA PHE A 285 -36.15 21.24 -32.34
C PHE A 285 -35.07 21.90 -31.49
N ARG A 286 -35.44 22.90 -30.69
CA ARG A 286 -34.52 23.58 -29.78
C ARG A 286 -33.91 22.62 -28.76
N HIS A 287 -34.72 21.73 -28.17
CA HIS A 287 -34.25 20.76 -27.19
C HIS A 287 -33.28 19.74 -27.81
N ALA A 288 -33.63 19.18 -28.97
CA ALA A 288 -32.81 18.20 -29.68
C ALA A 288 -31.46 18.79 -30.12
N ILE A 289 -31.45 20.03 -30.64
CA ILE A 289 -30.22 20.72 -31.02
C ILE A 289 -29.32 20.99 -29.82
N THR A 290 -29.86 21.47 -28.69
CA THR A 290 -29.04 21.69 -27.49
C THR A 290 -28.41 20.39 -26.95
N ALA A 291 -29.07 19.25 -27.13
CA ALA A 291 -28.52 17.94 -26.81
C ALA A 291 -27.37 17.53 -27.76
N VAL A 292 -27.47 17.86 -29.04
CA VAL A 292 -26.38 17.65 -30.01
C VAL A 292 -25.20 18.58 -29.73
N GLU A 293 -25.47 19.86 -29.47
CA GLU A 293 -24.44 20.87 -29.18
C GLU A 293 -23.68 20.56 -27.90
N SER A 294 -24.37 20.13 -26.84
CA SER A 294 -23.70 19.72 -25.59
C SER A 294 -22.76 18.52 -25.79
N ARG A 295 -23.12 17.55 -26.64
CA ARG A 295 -22.24 16.43 -26.99
C ARG A 295 -21.04 16.86 -27.84
N LEU A 296 -21.24 17.74 -28.81
CA LEU A 296 -20.15 18.31 -29.62
C LEU A 296 -19.20 19.16 -28.78
N ALA A 297 -19.73 19.91 -27.82
CA ALA A 297 -18.95 20.68 -26.85
C ALA A 297 -18.12 19.76 -25.94
N ALA A 298 -18.72 18.67 -25.43
CA ALA A 298 -18.01 17.67 -24.62
C ALA A 298 -16.85 17.01 -25.38
N ASN A 299 -16.97 16.85 -26.69
CA ASN A 299 -15.91 16.32 -27.56
C ASN A 299 -14.90 17.40 -28.02
N GLY A 300 -14.95 18.62 -27.46
CA GLY A 300 -14.01 19.69 -27.76
C GLY A 300 -14.27 20.46 -29.07
N TYR A 301 -15.37 20.18 -29.78
CA TYR A 301 -15.70 20.84 -31.05
C TYR A 301 -16.43 22.18 -30.87
N ILE A 302 -15.93 23.05 -30.00
CA ILE A 302 -16.54 24.35 -29.66
C ILE A 302 -16.75 25.23 -30.91
N LYS A 303 -15.84 25.15 -31.90
CA LYS A 303 -15.97 25.87 -33.18
C LYS A 303 -17.21 25.42 -33.97
N VAL A 304 -17.56 24.14 -33.93
CA VAL A 304 -18.72 23.57 -34.60
C VAL A 304 -20.01 24.02 -33.91
N VAL A 305 -20.00 24.11 -32.57
CA VAL A 305 -21.12 24.64 -31.79
C VAL A 305 -21.40 26.11 -32.14
N ASN A 306 -20.38 26.95 -32.22
CA ASN A 306 -20.55 28.35 -32.64
C ASN A 306 -21.09 28.48 -34.07
N PHE A 307 -20.66 27.63 -34.99
CA PHE A 307 -21.19 27.60 -36.35
C PHE A 307 -22.66 27.11 -36.40
N SER A 308 -23.02 26.14 -35.56
CA SER A 308 -24.39 25.65 -35.39
C SER A 308 -25.35 26.78 -35.01
N THR A 309 -24.95 27.68 -34.11
CA THR A 309 -25.77 28.84 -33.72
C THR A 309 -26.08 29.75 -34.91
N ILE A 310 -25.10 30.03 -35.78
CA ILE A 310 -25.30 30.86 -36.98
C ILE A 310 -26.27 30.17 -37.94
N LEU A 311 -26.10 28.86 -38.17
CA LEU A 311 -26.96 28.07 -39.04
C LEU A 311 -28.42 28.02 -38.55
N GLN A 312 -28.64 27.99 -37.23
CA GLN A 312 -29.97 28.05 -36.61
C GLN A 312 -30.64 29.40 -36.86
N CYS A 313 -29.91 30.51 -36.68
CA CYS A 313 -30.42 31.85 -36.99
C CYS A 313 -30.88 31.94 -38.45
N VAL A 314 -30.07 31.45 -39.38
CA VAL A 314 -30.41 31.43 -40.82
C VAL A 314 -31.63 30.56 -41.09
N THR A 315 -31.67 29.34 -40.55
CA THR A 315 -32.81 28.41 -40.72
C THR A 315 -34.10 29.00 -40.16
N PHE A 316 -34.02 29.67 -39.01
CA PHE A 316 -35.17 30.34 -38.39
C PHE A 316 -35.72 31.49 -39.25
N ILE A 317 -34.84 32.33 -39.82
CA ILE A 317 -35.24 33.43 -40.72
C ILE A 317 -35.99 32.87 -41.94
N PHE A 318 -35.45 31.83 -42.59
CA PHE A 318 -36.09 31.22 -43.76
C PHE A 318 -37.42 30.53 -43.40
N GLY A 319 -37.49 29.83 -42.27
CA GLY A 319 -38.70 29.13 -41.81
C GLY A 319 -39.86 30.07 -41.46
N VAL A 320 -39.59 31.19 -40.79
CA VAL A 320 -40.62 32.20 -40.48
C VAL A 320 -41.15 32.85 -41.76
N ASN A 321 -40.26 33.28 -42.65
CA ASN A 321 -40.66 33.88 -43.93
C ASN A 321 -41.46 32.89 -44.80
N HIS A 322 -41.09 31.62 -44.81
CA HIS A 322 -41.84 30.57 -45.51
C HIS A 322 -43.27 30.44 -44.95
N THR A 323 -43.41 30.35 -43.62
CA THR A 323 -44.71 30.19 -42.96
C THR A 323 -45.61 31.39 -43.23
N LEU A 324 -45.08 32.61 -43.08
CA LEU A 324 -45.82 33.84 -43.34
C LEU A 324 -46.23 33.99 -44.81
N ALA A 325 -45.39 33.55 -45.75
CA ALA A 325 -45.73 33.55 -47.18
C ALA A 325 -46.90 32.61 -47.48
N CYS A 326 -46.88 31.40 -46.91
CA CYS A 326 -47.97 30.44 -47.03
C CYS A 326 -49.27 30.96 -46.39
N VAL A 327 -49.19 31.60 -45.21
CA VAL A 327 -50.35 32.23 -44.55
C VAL A 327 -50.94 33.36 -45.41
N THR A 328 -50.09 34.20 -46.01
CA THR A 328 -50.53 35.31 -46.88
C THR A 328 -51.26 34.80 -48.12
N PHE A 329 -50.79 33.70 -48.72
CA PHE A 329 -51.48 33.04 -49.81
C PHE A 329 -52.79 32.37 -49.36
N TYR A 330 -52.77 31.69 -48.21
CA TYR A 330 -53.96 31.05 -47.64
C TYR A 330 -55.09 32.06 -47.36
N VAL A 331 -54.78 33.20 -46.73
CA VAL A 331 -55.77 34.25 -46.46
C VAL A 331 -56.35 34.82 -47.75
N GLY A 332 -55.50 35.07 -48.77
CA GLY A 332 -55.96 35.51 -50.09
C GLY A 332 -56.94 34.51 -50.72
N ARG A 333 -56.61 33.21 -50.66
CA ARG A 333 -57.46 32.14 -51.19
C ARG A 333 -58.79 31.99 -50.43
N THR A 334 -58.77 32.08 -49.09
CA THR A 334 -60.01 32.00 -48.29
C THR A 334 -60.95 33.15 -48.66
N ARG A 335 -60.41 34.35 -48.90
CA ARG A 335 -61.21 35.51 -49.33
C ARG A 335 -61.74 35.37 -50.75
N GLN A 336 -60.95 34.81 -51.65
CA GLN A 336 -61.40 34.46 -53.00
C GLN A 336 -62.60 33.49 -52.97
N GLN A 337 -62.56 32.46 -52.10
CA GLN A 337 -63.67 31.51 -51.93
C GLN A 337 -64.95 32.15 -51.39
N GLN A 338 -64.81 33.23 -50.61
CA GLN A 338 -65.93 34.03 -50.09
C GLN A 338 -66.46 35.06 -51.10
N GLN A 339 -65.86 35.15 -52.30
CA GLN A 339 -66.13 36.15 -53.34
C GLN A 339 -65.86 37.60 -52.92
N ASP A 340 -64.95 37.80 -51.95
CA ASP A 340 -64.46 39.13 -51.57
C ASP A 340 -63.35 39.60 -52.53
N SER A 341 -63.13 40.93 -52.63
CA SER A 341 -61.90 41.47 -53.25
C SER A 341 -60.68 40.81 -52.62
N ASN A 342 -59.59 40.59 -53.34
CA ASN A 342 -58.38 39.99 -52.76
C ASN A 342 -57.18 40.29 -53.66
N TRP A 343 -55.97 40.15 -53.11
CA TRP A 343 -54.74 40.42 -53.87
C TRP A 343 -54.49 39.39 -54.99
N LEU A 344 -54.98 38.15 -54.86
CA LEU A 344 -54.75 37.10 -55.86
C LEU A 344 -55.47 37.41 -57.18
N ASP A 345 -56.73 37.88 -57.10
CA ASP A 345 -57.55 38.25 -58.24
C ASP A 345 -57.15 39.62 -58.81
N ALA A 346 -56.80 40.59 -57.95
CA ALA A 346 -56.40 41.94 -58.38
C ALA A 346 -55.15 41.94 -59.27
N TYR A 347 -54.23 41.00 -59.03
CA TYR A 347 -52.97 40.87 -59.77
C TYR A 347 -52.92 39.65 -60.71
N ASN A 348 -54.04 38.96 -60.89
CA ASN A 348 -54.21 37.75 -61.70
C ASN A 348 -53.13 36.66 -61.46
N ILE A 349 -52.91 36.31 -60.19
CA ILE A 349 -51.88 35.36 -59.76
C ILE A 349 -52.34 33.90 -59.88
N MET A 350 -53.65 33.66 -59.85
CA MET A 350 -54.23 32.31 -59.84
C MET A 350 -54.03 31.55 -61.17
N ASP A 351 -53.90 32.26 -62.29
CA ASP A 351 -53.63 31.67 -63.61
C ASP A 351 -52.17 31.19 -63.78
N ARG A 352 -51.29 31.49 -62.83
CA ARG A 352 -49.87 31.15 -62.87
C ARG A 352 -49.59 29.79 -62.23
N PRO A 353 -48.50 29.08 -62.61
CA PRO A 353 -48.13 27.82 -61.98
C PRO A 353 -47.82 27.99 -60.49
N MET A 354 -48.06 26.95 -59.69
CA MET A 354 -47.89 26.96 -58.23
C MET A 354 -46.50 27.45 -57.76
N SER A 355 -45.42 27.07 -58.46
CA SER A 355 -44.06 27.52 -58.12
C SER A 355 -43.93 29.04 -58.20
N PHE A 356 -44.56 29.66 -59.19
CA PHE A 356 -44.57 31.11 -59.35
C PHE A 356 -45.42 31.78 -58.25
N GLN A 357 -46.57 31.20 -57.91
CA GLN A 357 -47.42 31.67 -56.81
C GLN A 357 -46.67 31.65 -55.46
N TYR A 358 -45.93 30.57 -55.17
CA TYR A 358 -45.10 30.49 -53.97
C TYR A 358 -43.98 31.52 -53.98
N MET A 359 -43.21 31.62 -55.07
CA MET A 359 -42.08 32.55 -55.17
C MET A 359 -42.51 34.00 -54.98
N ILE A 360 -43.65 34.40 -55.56
CA ILE A 360 -44.14 35.78 -55.47
C ILE A 360 -44.62 36.12 -54.06
N SER A 361 -45.29 35.18 -53.39
CA SER A 361 -45.75 35.31 -52.01
C SER A 361 -44.56 35.37 -51.04
N PHE A 362 -43.55 34.52 -51.25
CA PHE A 362 -42.34 34.50 -50.44
C PHE A 362 -41.50 35.76 -50.61
N ASN A 363 -41.36 36.26 -51.84
CA ASN A 363 -40.66 37.50 -52.12
C ASN A 363 -41.39 38.71 -51.51
N TRP A 364 -42.72 38.71 -51.50
CA TRP A 364 -43.51 39.76 -50.83
C TRP A 364 -43.20 39.82 -49.33
N VAL A 365 -43.26 38.69 -48.64
CA VAL A 365 -42.99 38.62 -47.20
C VAL A 365 -41.54 38.96 -46.87
N ILE A 366 -40.57 38.51 -47.68
CA ILE A 366 -39.16 38.89 -47.50
C ILE A 366 -38.94 40.39 -47.70
N ALA A 367 -39.65 41.01 -48.65
CA ALA A 367 -39.56 42.45 -48.85
C ALA A 367 -39.99 43.20 -47.58
N GLU A 368 -41.09 42.78 -46.93
CA GLU A 368 -41.51 43.35 -45.64
C GLU A 368 -40.56 43.03 -44.48
N TYR A 369 -39.91 41.85 -44.50
CA TYR A 369 -38.89 41.46 -43.52
C TYR A 369 -37.62 42.34 -43.61
N THR A 370 -37.30 42.85 -44.81
CA THR A 370 -36.10 43.65 -45.13
C THR A 370 -36.40 45.13 -45.43
N PRO A 371 -37.52 45.65 -44.92
CA PRO A 371 -38.23 46.87 -45.37
C PRO A 371 -37.97 47.36 -46.81
N ALA A 372 -38.01 46.45 -47.80
CA ALA A 372 -37.85 46.77 -49.22
C ALA A 372 -39.21 47.08 -49.88
N PRO A 373 -39.28 48.06 -50.81
CA PRO A 373 -40.52 48.35 -51.52
C PRO A 373 -40.90 47.17 -52.45
N TYR A 374 -42.18 46.78 -52.43
CA TYR A 374 -42.71 45.69 -53.26
C TYR A 374 -44.00 46.12 -54.00
N PRO A 375 -44.28 45.61 -55.22
CA PRO A 375 -45.35 46.15 -56.06
C PRO A 375 -46.77 45.71 -55.68
N PHE A 376 -46.95 44.76 -54.75
CA PHE A 376 -48.27 44.30 -54.33
C PHE A 376 -48.76 45.02 -53.06
N THR A 377 -50.06 45.26 -53.03
CA THR A 377 -50.74 45.93 -51.92
C THR A 377 -51.95 45.10 -51.48
N ALA A 378 -52.23 45.10 -50.18
CA ALA A 378 -53.43 44.48 -49.63
C ALA A 378 -54.70 45.15 -50.19
N GLN A 379 -55.69 44.33 -50.52
CA GLN A 379 -56.97 44.79 -51.08
C GLN A 379 -58.11 44.78 -50.05
N ASN A 380 -57.87 44.15 -48.88
CA ASN A 380 -58.87 43.97 -47.81
C ASN A 380 -58.36 44.38 -46.43
N GLU A 381 -59.28 44.62 -45.50
CA GLU A 381 -58.96 44.87 -44.09
C GLU A 381 -58.18 43.72 -43.43
N LEU A 382 -58.51 42.46 -43.72
CA LEU A 382 -57.77 41.31 -43.18
C LEU A 382 -56.36 41.18 -43.76
N GLU A 383 -56.20 41.43 -45.07
CA GLU A 383 -54.88 41.42 -45.70
C GLU A 383 -54.03 42.57 -45.15
N GLN A 384 -54.62 43.75 -44.97
CA GLN A 384 -53.96 44.91 -44.37
C GLN A 384 -53.55 44.66 -42.92
N ALA A 385 -54.42 44.03 -42.12
CA ALA A 385 -54.13 43.66 -40.74
C ALA A 385 -53.01 42.60 -40.67
N LEU A 386 -53.02 41.62 -41.58
CA LEU A 386 -51.96 40.62 -41.69
C LEU A 386 -50.61 41.27 -42.04
N MET A 387 -50.57 42.15 -43.04
CA MET A 387 -49.34 42.85 -43.45
C MET A 387 -48.80 43.73 -42.32
N LEU A 388 -49.66 44.45 -41.60
CA LEU A 388 -49.26 45.23 -40.43
C LEU A 388 -48.67 44.34 -39.33
N ALA A 389 -49.28 43.17 -39.09
CA ALA A 389 -48.75 42.20 -38.12
C ALA A 389 -47.40 41.62 -38.56
N ILE A 390 -47.21 41.33 -39.85
CA ILE A 390 -45.93 40.88 -40.41
C ILE A 390 -44.84 41.93 -40.18
N ILE A 391 -45.09 43.20 -40.50
CA ILE A 391 -44.13 44.29 -40.33
C ILE A 391 -43.77 44.48 -38.84
N LEU A 392 -44.77 44.53 -37.96
CA LEU A 392 -44.56 44.74 -36.51
C LEU A 392 -43.78 43.59 -35.86
N THR A 393 -43.88 42.37 -36.39
CA THR A 393 -43.17 41.20 -35.85
C THR A 393 -41.80 41.00 -36.48
N CYS A 394 -41.66 41.19 -37.79
CA CYS A 394 -40.43 40.89 -38.53
C CYS A 394 -39.31 41.91 -38.27
N LEU A 395 -39.64 43.20 -38.12
CA LEU A 395 -38.64 44.25 -37.94
C LEU A 395 -37.81 44.07 -36.63
N PRO A 396 -38.41 43.84 -35.44
CA PRO A 396 -37.65 43.50 -34.24
C PRO A 396 -36.88 42.18 -34.35
N MET A 397 -37.45 41.18 -35.02
CA MET A 397 -36.82 39.86 -35.17
C MET A 397 -35.52 39.95 -35.98
N LEU A 398 -35.50 40.72 -37.07
CA LEU A 398 -34.28 40.95 -37.85
C LEU A 398 -33.17 41.56 -36.98
N GLY A 399 -33.48 42.56 -36.17
CA GLY A 399 -32.53 43.19 -35.25
C GLY A 399 -31.94 42.21 -34.24
N ALA A 400 -32.78 41.33 -33.67
CA ALA A 400 -32.34 40.30 -32.72
C ALA A 400 -31.40 39.27 -33.37
N GLN A 401 -31.73 38.79 -34.58
CA GLN A 401 -30.92 37.79 -35.29
C GLN A 401 -29.55 38.33 -35.71
N ILE A 402 -29.50 39.58 -36.19
CA ILE A 402 -28.22 40.25 -36.51
C ILE A 402 -27.34 40.36 -35.25
N GLY A 403 -27.94 40.67 -34.09
CA GLY A 403 -27.23 40.73 -32.81
C GLY A 403 -26.56 39.41 -32.42
N ILE A 404 -27.28 38.29 -32.55
CA ILE A 404 -26.76 36.95 -32.24
C ILE A 404 -25.59 36.59 -33.18
N ILE A 405 -25.76 36.78 -34.49
CA ILE A 405 -24.73 36.47 -35.49
C ILE A 405 -23.45 37.29 -35.24
N SER A 406 -23.61 38.60 -34.99
CA SER A 406 -22.49 39.50 -34.70
C SER A 406 -21.75 39.14 -33.41
N GLY A 407 -22.48 38.75 -32.35
CA GLY A 407 -21.91 38.29 -31.09
C GLY A 407 -21.05 37.03 -31.26
N THR A 408 -21.57 36.02 -31.96
CA THR A 408 -20.85 34.76 -32.21
C THR A 408 -19.60 34.97 -33.07
N LEU A 409 -19.67 35.81 -34.10
CA LEU A 409 -18.50 36.16 -34.92
C LEU A 409 -17.39 36.84 -34.11
N ASN A 410 -17.75 37.65 -33.12
CA ASN A 410 -16.79 38.28 -32.23
C ASN A 410 -16.08 37.27 -31.33
N LEU A 411 -16.82 36.29 -30.77
CA LEU A 411 -16.25 35.19 -29.98
C LEU A 411 -15.29 34.32 -30.80
N MET A 412 -15.65 34.01 -32.05
CA MET A 412 -14.77 33.22 -32.93
C MET A 412 -13.45 33.93 -33.26
N ASN A 413 -13.47 35.27 -33.35
CA ASN A 413 -12.30 36.08 -33.67
C ASN A 413 -11.52 36.56 -32.43
N GLU A 414 -11.99 36.29 -31.22
CA GLU A 414 -11.39 36.78 -29.98
C GLU A 414 -9.92 36.35 -29.84
N LYS A 415 -9.62 35.07 -30.11
CA LYS A 415 -8.24 34.53 -30.04
C LYS A 415 -7.29 35.24 -31.01
N ALA A 416 -7.73 35.46 -32.26
CA ALA A 416 -6.91 36.17 -33.24
C ALA A 416 -6.65 37.62 -32.81
N LYS A 417 -7.69 38.28 -32.26
CA LYS A 417 -7.58 39.64 -31.71
C LYS A 417 -6.60 39.71 -30.53
N GLU A 418 -6.61 38.71 -29.64
CA GLU A 418 -5.73 38.64 -28.47
C GLU A 418 -4.25 38.50 -28.84
N ARG A 419 -3.92 37.57 -29.76
CA ARG A 419 -2.52 37.42 -30.25
C ARG A 419 -1.99 38.73 -30.84
N ASP A 420 -2.79 39.36 -31.69
CA ASP A 420 -2.43 40.64 -32.30
C ASP A 420 -2.31 41.76 -31.26
N HIS A 421 -3.13 41.72 -30.20
CA HIS A 421 -3.08 42.68 -29.10
C HIS A 421 -1.76 42.57 -28.34
N VAL A 422 -1.37 41.36 -27.91
CA VAL A 422 -0.11 41.10 -27.18
C VAL A 422 1.10 41.56 -27.99
N LYS A 423 1.15 41.21 -29.28
CA LYS A 423 2.23 41.62 -30.19
C LYS A 423 2.30 43.15 -30.31
N ARG A 424 1.16 43.83 -30.50
CA ARG A 424 1.12 45.29 -30.63
C ARG A 424 1.55 45.99 -29.34
N ASP A 425 1.17 45.48 -28.17
CA ASP A 425 1.55 46.05 -26.89
C ASP A 425 3.05 45.92 -26.60
N LEU A 426 3.65 44.75 -26.89
CA LEU A 426 5.11 44.60 -26.76
C LEU A 426 5.83 45.56 -27.71
N GLN A 427 5.39 45.67 -28.97
CA GLN A 427 5.98 46.61 -29.93
C GLN A 427 5.84 48.07 -29.47
N ARG A 428 4.70 48.46 -28.87
CA ARG A 428 4.51 49.79 -28.26
C ARG A 428 5.46 50.00 -27.09
N TRP A 429 5.60 49.02 -26.19
CA TRP A 429 6.50 49.08 -25.04
C TRP A 429 7.97 49.19 -25.46
N LEU A 430 8.43 48.35 -26.39
CA LEU A 430 9.80 48.41 -26.91
C LEU A 430 10.13 49.75 -27.58
N ARG A 431 9.16 50.35 -28.29
CA ARG A 431 9.29 51.71 -28.85
C ARG A 431 9.40 52.77 -27.75
N LYS A 432 8.57 52.67 -26.70
CA LYS A 432 8.60 53.59 -25.54
C LYS A 432 9.93 53.52 -24.77
N THR A 433 10.48 52.31 -24.57
CA THR A 433 11.73 52.07 -23.83
C THR A 433 13.00 52.39 -24.65
N ARG A 434 12.87 52.78 -25.94
CA ARG A 434 13.98 53.13 -26.84
C ARG A 434 15.06 52.03 -26.96
N VAL A 435 14.63 50.79 -27.08
CA VAL A 435 15.53 49.64 -27.23
C VAL A 435 16.29 49.70 -28.57
N ARG A 436 17.57 49.27 -28.59
CA ARG A 436 18.37 49.19 -29.83
C ARG A 436 17.65 48.34 -30.89
N LYS A 437 17.71 48.75 -32.16
CA LYS A 437 17.00 48.09 -33.28
C LYS A 437 17.29 46.58 -33.38
N SER A 438 18.53 46.17 -33.11
CA SER A 438 18.92 44.75 -33.13
C SER A 438 18.24 43.92 -32.04
N LEU A 439 18.10 44.45 -30.82
CA LEU A 439 17.37 43.77 -29.74
C LEU A 439 15.86 43.81 -29.98
N HIS A 440 15.32 44.91 -30.54
CA HIS A 440 13.92 45.01 -30.93
C HIS A 440 13.53 43.91 -31.94
N GLN A 441 14.32 43.73 -33.00
CA GLN A 441 14.08 42.69 -34.00
C GLN A 441 14.18 41.29 -33.41
N ARG A 442 15.19 41.02 -32.56
CA ARG A 442 15.33 39.73 -31.88
C ARG A 442 14.16 39.40 -30.95
N VAL A 443 13.69 40.37 -30.16
CA VAL A 443 12.56 40.16 -29.24
C VAL A 443 11.26 39.94 -30.02
N VAL A 444 11.02 40.68 -31.10
CA VAL A 444 9.82 40.51 -31.93
C VAL A 444 9.87 39.19 -32.71
N ALA A 445 11.03 38.82 -33.27
CA ALA A 445 11.20 37.52 -33.95
C ALA A 445 11.02 36.35 -32.97
N ALA A 446 11.60 36.44 -31.77
CA ALA A 446 11.38 35.45 -30.72
C ALA A 446 9.91 35.35 -30.30
N LEU A 447 9.21 36.49 -30.18
CA LEU A 447 7.77 36.46 -29.92
C LEU A 447 7.00 35.83 -31.08
N ASP A 448 7.37 36.11 -32.33
CA ASP A 448 6.72 35.53 -33.51
C ASP A 448 6.92 34.00 -33.59
N ASP A 449 8.11 33.50 -33.22
CA ASP A 449 8.38 32.07 -33.10
C ASP A 449 7.54 31.43 -31.98
N VAL A 450 7.43 32.10 -30.82
CA VAL A 450 6.62 31.63 -29.68
C VAL A 450 5.12 31.60 -30.05
N LEU A 451 4.62 32.69 -30.67
CA LEU A 451 3.21 32.83 -31.04
C LEU A 451 2.80 31.98 -32.26
N GLY A 452 3.77 31.64 -33.11
CA GLY A 452 3.57 30.79 -34.29
C GLY A 452 3.74 29.29 -34.01
N SER A 453 4.29 28.92 -32.85
CA SER A 453 4.40 27.52 -32.43
C SER A 453 3.02 26.89 -32.19
N GLN A 454 2.89 25.58 -32.46
CA GLN A 454 1.63 24.84 -32.21
C GLN A 454 1.25 24.78 -30.71
N GLU A 455 2.21 25.06 -29.82
CA GLU A 455 2.04 25.11 -28.37
C GLU A 455 2.33 26.53 -27.83
N SER A 456 1.72 27.54 -28.45
CA SER A 456 1.86 28.92 -28.00
C SER A 456 1.32 29.08 -26.57
N PRO A 457 2.04 29.78 -25.67
CA PRO A 457 1.56 30.04 -24.31
C PRO A 457 0.30 30.93 -24.26
N LEU A 458 -0.14 31.50 -25.39
CA LEU A 458 -1.44 32.17 -25.49
C LEU A 458 -2.61 31.20 -25.76
N ASP A 459 -2.36 29.98 -26.23
CA ASP A 459 -3.42 29.00 -26.49
C ASP A 459 -3.95 28.35 -25.21
N VAL A 460 -3.12 28.32 -24.16
CA VAL A 460 -3.47 27.85 -22.81
C VAL A 460 -2.93 28.86 -21.81
N LYS A 461 -3.65 29.97 -21.60
CA LYS A 461 -3.51 30.67 -20.32
C LYS A 461 -3.91 29.68 -19.24
N ASP A 462 -3.08 29.49 -18.22
CA ASP A 462 -3.47 28.74 -17.03
C ASP A 462 -4.85 29.25 -16.59
N PRO A 463 -5.91 28.43 -16.74
CA PRO A 463 -7.24 28.95 -16.51
C PRO A 463 -7.32 29.30 -15.03
N LEU A 464 -7.96 30.43 -14.69
CA LEU A 464 -8.22 30.81 -13.31
C LEU A 464 -8.87 29.65 -12.52
N ALA A 465 -9.59 28.77 -13.23
CA ALA A 465 -10.11 27.50 -12.73
C ALA A 465 -9.08 26.63 -11.99
N LEU A 466 -7.81 26.57 -12.44
CA LEU A 466 -6.76 25.77 -11.77
C LEU A 466 -6.53 26.23 -10.33
N ASN A 467 -6.69 27.53 -10.04
CA ASN A 467 -6.56 28.05 -8.67
C ASN A 467 -7.71 27.61 -7.75
N PHE A 468 -8.85 27.17 -8.31
CA PHE A 468 -9.99 26.66 -7.56
C PHE A 468 -9.98 25.13 -7.44
N LEU A 469 -9.04 24.44 -8.11
CA LEU A 469 -8.91 22.99 -8.02
C LEU A 469 -8.16 22.60 -6.74
N PRO A 470 -8.58 21.50 -6.08
CA PRO A 470 -7.79 20.86 -5.05
C PRO A 470 -6.37 20.53 -5.55
N SER A 471 -5.38 20.64 -4.67
CA SER A 471 -3.98 20.33 -4.99
C SER A 471 -3.79 18.91 -5.53
N SER A 472 -4.60 17.95 -5.08
CA SER A 472 -4.56 16.56 -5.57
C SER A 472 -4.88 16.43 -7.06
N LEU A 473 -5.87 17.18 -7.58
CA LEU A 473 -6.20 17.16 -9.00
C LEU A 473 -5.16 17.89 -9.85
N ILE A 474 -4.50 18.89 -9.28
CA ILE A 474 -3.37 19.58 -9.93
C ILE A 474 -2.19 18.63 -10.06
N GLU A 475 -1.86 17.88 -8.99
CA GLU A 475 -0.82 16.86 -9.01
C GLU A 475 -1.13 15.76 -10.04
N GLU A 476 -2.37 15.28 -10.14
CA GLU A 476 -2.78 14.30 -11.14
C GLU A 476 -2.68 14.84 -12.58
N LEU A 477 -3.12 16.08 -12.80
CA LEU A 477 -2.98 16.75 -14.09
C LEU A 477 -1.51 16.94 -14.48
N GLN A 478 -0.65 17.23 -13.51
CA GLN A 478 0.79 17.31 -13.71
C GLN A 478 1.40 15.95 -14.06
N VAL A 479 0.95 14.87 -13.43
CA VAL A 479 1.36 13.50 -13.80
C VAL A 479 0.97 13.18 -15.24
N VAL A 480 -0.25 13.53 -15.67
CA VAL A 480 -0.68 13.28 -17.05
C VAL A 480 0.14 14.11 -18.06
N SER A 481 0.45 15.37 -17.73
CA SER A 481 1.17 16.26 -18.64
C SER A 481 2.68 16.01 -18.71
N THR A 482 3.32 15.61 -17.60
CA THR A 482 4.78 15.42 -17.52
C THR A 482 5.21 13.97 -17.44
N GLY A 483 4.33 13.04 -17.02
CA GLY A 483 4.68 11.66 -16.70
C GLY A 483 5.30 10.89 -17.86
N GLU A 484 4.71 10.96 -19.06
CA GLU A 484 5.26 10.31 -20.25
C GLU A 484 6.67 10.82 -20.58
N LYS A 485 6.93 12.11 -20.33
CA LYS A 485 8.25 12.73 -20.55
C LYS A 485 9.25 12.39 -19.45
N LEU A 486 8.79 12.08 -18.24
CA LEU A 486 9.69 11.62 -17.17
C LEU A 486 10.13 10.17 -17.38
N SER A 487 9.29 9.34 -18.01
CA SER A 487 9.59 7.93 -18.30
C SER A 487 10.77 7.73 -19.28
N ILE A 488 11.24 8.78 -19.96
CA ILE A 488 12.47 8.73 -20.77
C ILE A 488 13.68 8.32 -19.91
N HIS A 489 13.70 8.74 -18.65
CA HIS A 489 14.78 8.43 -17.72
C HIS A 489 14.46 7.14 -16.95
N PRO A 490 15.32 6.09 -16.97
CA PRO A 490 15.03 4.80 -16.35
C PRO A 490 14.64 4.88 -14.87
N PHE A 491 15.39 5.66 -14.09
CA PHE A 491 15.07 5.87 -12.68
C PHE A 491 13.72 6.58 -12.46
N PHE A 492 13.39 7.63 -13.23
CA PHE A 492 12.09 8.27 -13.07
C PHE A 492 10.96 7.40 -13.61
N SER A 493 11.18 6.60 -14.65
CA SER A 493 10.22 5.58 -15.10
C SER A 493 9.86 4.61 -13.96
N MET A 494 10.87 4.13 -13.22
CA MET A 494 10.66 3.28 -12.05
C MET A 494 9.90 4.02 -10.92
N LEU A 495 10.25 5.28 -10.64
CA LEU A 495 9.55 6.08 -9.62
C LEU A 495 8.13 6.47 -10.03
N MET A 496 7.81 6.40 -11.31
CA MET A 496 6.49 6.62 -11.87
C MET A 496 5.66 5.33 -11.93
N ASP A 497 6.02 4.25 -11.22
CA ASP A 497 5.21 3.02 -11.11
C ASP A 497 3.91 3.24 -10.31
N GLU A 498 2.82 2.53 -10.61
CA GLU A 498 1.49 2.69 -9.97
C GLU A 498 1.52 2.30 -8.50
N ARG A 499 2.40 1.35 -8.17
CA ARG A 499 2.57 0.80 -6.83
C ARG A 499 3.24 1.80 -5.88
N LEU A 500 3.89 2.83 -6.43
CA LEU A 500 4.50 3.91 -5.68
C LEU A 500 3.57 5.13 -5.69
N ASP A 501 2.88 5.36 -4.57
CA ASP A 501 2.05 6.56 -4.33
C ASP A 501 2.92 7.83 -4.18
N PHE A 502 3.65 8.18 -5.24
CA PHE A 502 4.70 9.20 -5.27
C PHE A 502 4.67 10.06 -6.55
N ARG A 503 4.00 9.59 -7.61
CA ARG A 503 3.95 10.19 -8.95
C ARG A 503 3.62 11.69 -8.94
N GLY A 504 2.57 12.09 -8.22
CA GLY A 504 2.09 13.47 -8.14
C GLY A 504 3.14 14.44 -7.58
N ARG A 505 3.83 14.01 -6.52
CA ARG A 505 4.88 14.80 -5.86
C ARG A 505 6.15 14.90 -6.70
N LEU A 506 6.48 13.84 -7.43
CA LEU A 506 7.63 13.87 -8.35
C LEU A 506 7.33 14.82 -9.52
N ALA A 507 6.18 14.65 -10.18
CA ALA A 507 5.77 15.46 -11.31
C ALA A 507 5.69 16.95 -10.95
N SER A 508 5.11 17.29 -9.79
CA SER A 508 5.01 18.67 -9.30
C SER A 508 6.35 19.32 -8.95
N ALA A 509 7.40 18.53 -8.70
CA ALA A 509 8.73 19.05 -8.41
C ALA A 509 9.48 19.52 -9.67
N PHE A 510 9.06 19.07 -10.86
CA PHE A 510 9.65 19.51 -12.12
C PHE A 510 9.08 20.86 -12.56
N VAL A 511 9.97 21.74 -13.02
CA VAL A 511 9.61 23.06 -13.54
C VAL A 511 9.97 23.16 -15.01
N MET A 512 9.04 23.66 -15.82
CA MET A 512 9.25 23.91 -17.24
C MET A 512 10.17 25.11 -17.44
N GLN A 513 11.34 24.90 -18.05
CA GLN A 513 12.22 25.96 -18.52
C GLN A 513 12.09 26.11 -20.03
N VAL A 514 11.85 27.33 -20.48
CA VAL A 514 11.74 27.69 -21.90
C VAL A 514 12.99 28.47 -22.28
N ALA A 515 13.63 28.09 -23.39
CA ALA A 515 14.81 28.74 -23.92
C ALA A 515 14.60 29.18 -25.37
N VAL A 516 14.97 30.42 -25.67
CA VAL A 516 14.94 30.97 -27.03
C VAL A 516 16.22 30.58 -27.78
N GLN A 517 16.19 30.59 -29.11
CA GLN A 517 17.38 30.32 -29.92
C GLN A 517 18.61 31.16 -29.49
N GLY A 518 19.70 30.47 -29.19
CA GLY A 518 20.99 31.03 -28.74
C GLY A 518 21.09 31.29 -27.24
N GLU A 519 20.04 31.00 -26.45
CA GLU A 519 20.06 31.15 -25.00
C GLU A 519 20.83 30.00 -24.33
N LEU A 520 21.61 30.33 -23.29
CA LEU A 520 22.41 29.37 -22.53
C LEU A 520 21.55 28.80 -21.40
N ILE A 521 21.37 27.47 -21.38
CA ILE A 521 20.61 26.76 -20.34
C ILE A 521 21.50 26.55 -19.12
N PHE A 522 22.70 26.02 -19.33
CA PHE A 522 23.75 25.97 -18.33
C PHE A 522 25.11 26.23 -18.99
N THR A 523 26.05 26.74 -18.20
CA THR A 523 27.39 27.11 -18.68
C THR A 523 28.46 26.33 -17.94
N ALA A 524 29.54 26.03 -18.63
CA ALA A 524 30.73 25.45 -18.02
C ALA A 524 31.22 26.30 -16.84
N ASP A 525 31.83 25.63 -15.87
CA ASP A 525 32.41 26.20 -14.65
C ASP A 525 31.39 26.83 -13.67
N ARG A 526 30.08 26.65 -13.91
CA ARG A 526 29.02 26.96 -12.93
C ARG A 526 28.62 25.72 -12.14
N LYS A 527 28.16 25.93 -10.90
CA LYS A 527 27.63 24.85 -10.05
C LYS A 527 26.41 24.22 -10.74
N ALA A 528 26.38 22.89 -10.81
CA ALA A 528 25.22 22.16 -11.29
C ALA A 528 24.16 22.09 -10.19
N GLU A 529 22.98 22.61 -10.48
CA GLU A 529 21.89 22.76 -9.49
C GLU A 529 20.83 21.64 -9.60
N GLY A 530 20.81 20.93 -10.72
CA GLY A 530 19.78 19.95 -11.02
C GLY A 530 19.94 19.24 -12.36
N ILE A 531 18.95 18.40 -12.67
CA ILE A 531 18.84 17.66 -13.94
C ILE A 531 17.98 18.44 -14.94
N PHE A 532 18.28 18.30 -16.23
CA PHE A 532 17.51 18.87 -17.34
C PHE A 532 17.05 17.76 -18.29
N ILE A 533 15.76 17.68 -18.61
CA ILE A 533 15.18 16.72 -19.55
C ILE A 533 14.61 17.49 -20.74
N ALA A 534 15.14 17.25 -21.94
CA ALA A 534 14.69 17.88 -23.17
C ALA A 534 13.33 17.32 -23.62
N ILE A 535 12.32 18.19 -23.75
CA ILE A 535 10.99 17.82 -24.24
C ILE A 535 10.82 18.20 -25.71
N HIS A 536 11.22 19.42 -26.06
CA HIS A 536 10.98 20.00 -27.38
C HIS A 536 12.11 20.94 -27.78
N GLY A 537 12.42 20.98 -29.07
CA GLY A 537 13.44 21.86 -29.64
C GLY A 537 14.83 21.22 -29.74
N GLY A 538 15.72 21.90 -30.45
CA GLY A 538 17.09 21.49 -30.67
C GLY A 538 18.04 22.07 -29.62
N PHE A 539 18.91 21.24 -29.06
CA PHE A 539 19.92 21.63 -28.08
C PHE A 539 21.34 21.46 -28.66
N GLN A 540 22.21 22.43 -28.41
CA GLN A 540 23.60 22.43 -28.81
C GLN A 540 24.51 22.29 -27.58
N PHE A 541 25.25 21.19 -27.53
CA PHE A 541 26.17 20.86 -26.45
C PHE A 541 27.62 21.21 -26.83
N ILE A 542 28.31 21.98 -26.00
CA ILE A 542 29.66 22.51 -26.26
C ILE A 542 30.58 22.16 -25.07
N PRO A 543 31.50 21.19 -25.20
CA PRO A 543 32.44 20.85 -24.13
C PRO A 543 33.46 21.97 -23.87
N SER A 544 33.86 22.17 -22.60
CA SER A 544 34.81 23.22 -22.20
C SER A 544 36.25 22.94 -22.66
N LYS A 545 37.04 24.01 -22.81
CA LYS A 545 38.36 24.03 -23.48
C LYS A 545 39.51 23.36 -22.70
N ASN A 546 39.30 22.84 -21.49
CA ASN A 546 40.39 22.45 -20.58
C ASN A 546 40.85 20.98 -20.65
N GLU A 547 40.32 20.16 -21.56
CA GLU A 547 40.97 18.87 -21.87
C GLU A 547 42.12 19.06 -22.85
N SER A 548 43.24 19.57 -22.33
CA SER A 548 44.54 19.41 -22.96
C SER A 548 45.42 18.56 -22.04
N MET A 549 45.45 17.26 -22.27
CA MET A 549 46.69 16.48 -22.48
C MET A 549 46.37 14.98 -22.43
N SER A 550 45.87 14.42 -23.54
CA SER A 550 46.41 13.17 -24.07
C SER A 550 45.85 12.89 -25.46
N LEU A 551 46.77 12.62 -26.39
CA LEU A 551 46.59 11.90 -27.66
C LEU A 551 45.84 12.60 -28.81
N LYS A 552 46.67 13.20 -29.67
CA LYS A 552 46.59 13.24 -31.14
C LYS A 552 45.35 12.57 -31.77
N ALA A 553 44.33 13.35 -32.08
CA ALA A 553 43.49 13.13 -33.25
C ALA A 553 42.98 14.47 -33.77
N THR A 554 43.57 14.90 -34.88
CA THR A 554 43.02 15.87 -35.82
C THR A 554 41.65 15.39 -36.31
N SER A 555 40.58 15.75 -35.60
CA SER A 555 39.23 15.77 -36.16
C SER A 555 38.52 17.02 -35.66
N ARG A 556 37.84 17.71 -36.58
CA ARG A 556 37.10 18.95 -36.35
C ARG A 556 36.20 18.80 -35.12
N ARG A 557 36.47 19.60 -34.08
CA ARG A 557 35.58 19.86 -32.94
C ARG A 557 34.19 20.25 -33.46
N LYS A 558 33.26 19.28 -33.52
CA LYS A 558 31.86 19.51 -33.90
C LYS A 558 31.05 19.69 -32.63
N SER A 559 30.35 20.81 -32.51
CA SER A 559 29.23 20.93 -31.58
C SER A 559 28.22 19.84 -31.91
N THR A 560 27.81 19.05 -30.92
CA THR A 560 26.82 17.99 -31.11
C THR A 560 25.43 18.63 -31.00
N TYR A 561 24.64 18.48 -32.05
CA TYR A 561 23.29 19.00 -32.15
C TYR A 561 22.31 17.87 -31.86
N TRP A 562 21.43 18.06 -30.88
CA TRP A 562 20.46 17.08 -30.43
C TRP A 562 19.06 17.59 -30.72
N ASN A 563 18.29 16.81 -31.47
CA ASN A 563 16.87 17.07 -31.77
C ASN A 563 15.93 16.10 -31.04
N ASN A 564 16.48 15.13 -30.31
CA ASN A 564 15.73 14.06 -29.66
C ASN A 564 15.63 14.27 -28.15
N GLU A 565 14.64 13.63 -27.55
CA GLU A 565 14.41 13.53 -26.12
C GLU A 565 15.64 12.91 -25.43
N CYS A 566 16.31 13.69 -24.58
CA CYS A 566 17.51 13.31 -23.85
C CYS A 566 17.57 14.05 -22.51
N TRP A 567 18.38 13.56 -21.56
CA TRP A 567 18.58 14.22 -20.27
C TRP A 567 20.05 14.59 -20.05
N PHE A 568 20.27 15.60 -19.22
CA PHE A 568 21.59 16.18 -18.93
C PHE A 568 21.78 16.36 -17.43
N ALA A 569 23.02 16.18 -16.96
CA ALA A 569 23.50 16.50 -15.62
C ALA A 569 22.76 15.79 -14.46
N GLU A 570 22.34 14.53 -14.66
CA GLU A 570 21.67 13.71 -13.65
C GLU A 570 22.41 13.63 -12.31
N LEU A 571 23.74 13.49 -12.32
CA LEU A 571 24.56 13.37 -11.12
C LEU A 571 24.51 14.62 -10.21
N ALA A 572 24.05 15.77 -10.74
CA ALA A 572 23.85 17.00 -9.98
C ALA A 572 22.76 16.85 -8.90
N LEU A 573 21.85 15.87 -9.02
CA LEU A 573 20.86 15.57 -7.99
C LEU A 573 21.48 14.95 -6.74
N TYR A 574 22.57 14.20 -6.90
CA TYR A 574 23.17 13.38 -5.84
C TYR A 574 24.48 13.96 -5.29
N THR A 575 25.15 14.81 -6.06
CA THR A 575 26.48 15.34 -5.74
C THR A 575 26.60 16.83 -6.05
N THR A 576 27.51 17.51 -5.35
CA THR A 576 27.86 18.90 -5.68
C THR A 576 29.00 18.91 -6.69
N ARG A 577 28.70 19.30 -7.93
CA ARG A 577 29.67 19.38 -9.04
C ARG A 577 29.51 20.70 -9.81
N THR A 578 30.50 21.03 -10.62
CA THR A 578 30.47 22.15 -11.56
C THR A 578 30.42 21.63 -12.98
N HIS A 579 29.63 22.28 -13.83
CA HIS A 579 29.46 21.87 -15.22
C HIS A 579 30.78 21.86 -15.99
N SER A 580 31.05 20.79 -16.74
CA SER A 580 32.23 20.65 -17.60
C SER A 580 31.98 21.13 -19.03
N SER A 581 30.72 21.39 -19.36
CA SER A 581 30.25 21.77 -20.68
C SER A 581 29.21 22.89 -20.61
N THR A 582 28.92 23.47 -21.78
CA THR A 582 27.89 24.50 -21.95
C THR A 582 26.77 23.95 -22.83
N LEU A 583 25.53 24.08 -22.38
CA LEU A 583 24.33 23.73 -23.14
C LEU A 583 23.61 25.00 -23.58
N SER A 584 23.32 25.10 -24.88
CA SER A 584 22.60 26.23 -25.47
C SER A 584 21.45 25.76 -26.34
N SER A 585 20.39 26.56 -26.41
CA SER A 585 19.25 26.25 -27.28
C SER A 585 19.56 26.64 -28.72
N ALA A 586 19.31 25.74 -29.68
CA ALA A 586 19.52 26.00 -31.10
C ALA A 586 18.24 26.41 -31.84
N THR A 587 17.07 26.08 -31.28
CA THR A 587 15.75 26.55 -31.72
C THR A 587 14.99 27.13 -30.52
N TYR A 588 13.68 27.39 -30.65
CA TYR A 588 12.82 27.46 -29.46
C TYR A 588 12.78 26.08 -28.81
N ALA A 589 13.14 25.97 -27.53
CA ALA A 589 13.23 24.71 -26.83
C ALA A 589 12.58 24.76 -25.44
N LYS A 590 12.05 23.62 -25.00
CA LYS A 590 11.44 23.40 -23.69
C LYS A 590 12.15 22.24 -23.00
N ALA A 591 12.54 22.43 -21.75
CA ALA A 591 13.16 21.40 -20.92
C ALA A 591 12.50 21.35 -19.54
N LEU A 592 12.29 20.15 -18.99
CA LEU A 592 11.93 19.98 -17.59
C LEU A 592 13.18 20.07 -16.75
N THR A 593 13.10 20.83 -15.66
CA THR A 593 14.20 21.02 -14.73
C THR A 593 13.80 20.60 -13.34
N LEU A 594 14.68 19.88 -12.66
CA LEU A 594 14.49 19.48 -11.27
C LEU A 594 15.76 19.76 -10.49
N THR A 595 15.65 20.64 -9.50
CA THR A 595 16.77 20.98 -8.62
C THR A 595 17.01 19.88 -7.58
N ALA A 596 18.25 19.75 -7.11
CA ALA A 596 18.59 18.80 -6.06
C ALA A 596 17.76 19.02 -4.77
N GLN A 597 17.48 20.28 -4.43
CA GLN A 597 16.65 20.63 -3.28
C GLN A 597 15.18 20.26 -3.50
N GLY A 598 14.63 20.49 -4.69
CA GLY A 598 13.27 20.08 -5.05
C GLY A 598 13.10 18.56 -4.99
N PHE A 599 14.08 17.81 -5.52
CA PHE A 599 14.09 16.36 -5.46
C PHE A 599 14.12 15.83 -4.02
N LEU A 600 15.00 16.38 -3.18
CA LEU A 600 15.09 15.99 -1.77
C LEU A 600 13.78 16.27 -1.02
N GLN A 601 13.14 17.42 -1.29
CA GLN A 601 11.88 17.78 -0.65
C GLN A 601 10.73 16.83 -1.05
N ALA A 602 10.71 16.36 -2.31
CA ALA A 602 9.73 15.39 -2.77
C ALA A 602 9.96 14.02 -2.10
N VAL A 603 11.21 13.56 -2.07
CA VAL A 603 11.57 12.18 -1.69
C VAL A 603 11.64 11.94 -0.17
N LYS A 604 11.78 13.00 0.65
CA LYS A 604 12.01 12.90 2.11
C LYS A 604 11.01 12.01 2.89
N GLU A 605 9.78 11.87 2.40
CA GLU A 605 8.71 11.11 3.05
C GLU A 605 8.69 9.63 2.64
N HIS A 606 9.48 9.23 1.64
CA HIS A 606 9.55 7.87 1.11
C HIS A 606 10.97 7.29 1.28
N PRO A 607 11.27 6.62 2.41
CA PRO A 607 12.60 6.09 2.70
C PRO A 607 13.14 5.14 1.63
N ALA A 608 12.27 4.32 1.01
CA ALA A 608 12.66 3.39 -0.05
C ALA A 608 13.25 4.11 -1.27
N ILE A 609 12.71 5.27 -1.63
CA ILE A 609 13.19 6.08 -2.76
C ILE A 609 14.50 6.79 -2.39
N VAL A 610 14.66 7.24 -1.14
CA VAL A 610 15.93 7.78 -0.63
C VAL A 610 17.04 6.73 -0.73
N VAL A 611 16.75 5.50 -0.31
CA VAL A 611 17.71 4.38 -0.39
C VAL A 611 18.05 4.07 -1.84
N ALA A 612 17.05 3.95 -2.72
CA ALA A 612 17.28 3.71 -4.15
C ALA A 612 18.14 4.82 -4.80
N ALA A 613 17.89 6.09 -4.45
CA ALA A 613 18.71 7.21 -4.91
C ALA A 613 20.17 7.12 -4.42
N HIS A 614 20.39 6.66 -3.18
CA HIS A 614 21.73 6.46 -2.63
C HIS A 614 22.46 5.27 -3.28
N GLU A 615 21.78 4.14 -3.47
CA GLU A 615 22.31 2.94 -4.13
C GLU A 615 22.72 3.23 -5.58
N LYS A 616 21.84 3.93 -6.31
CA LYS A 616 22.12 4.36 -7.68
C LYS A 616 23.35 5.26 -7.77
N ARG A 617 23.53 6.18 -6.82
CA ARG A 617 24.72 7.07 -6.76
C ARG A 617 26.02 6.28 -6.69
N ALA A 618 26.05 5.15 -5.96
CA ALA A 618 27.27 4.37 -5.77
C ALA A 618 27.84 3.77 -7.07
N HIS A 619 27.02 3.67 -8.12
CA HIS A 619 27.38 3.06 -9.41
C HIS A 619 27.96 4.06 -10.44
N PHE A 620 27.99 5.37 -10.15
CA PHE A 620 28.48 6.37 -11.11
C PHE A 620 30.00 6.56 -11.06
N VAL A 621 30.66 6.51 -12.24
CA VAL A 621 32.09 6.75 -12.42
C VAL A 621 32.36 8.22 -12.82
N GLU A 622 33.44 8.82 -12.30
CA GLU A 622 33.68 10.28 -12.32
C GLU A 622 33.86 10.93 -13.70
N ASN A 623 34.22 10.18 -14.74
CA ASN A 623 34.77 10.77 -15.97
C ASN A 623 33.74 11.21 -17.03
N THR A 624 32.48 10.79 -16.97
CA THR A 624 31.44 11.17 -17.99
C THR A 624 30.03 11.26 -17.39
N TRP A 625 29.79 12.27 -16.54
CA TRP A 625 28.56 12.38 -15.74
C TRP A 625 27.49 13.35 -16.27
N GLU A 626 27.83 14.28 -17.17
CA GLU A 626 26.85 15.24 -17.71
C GLU A 626 25.94 14.65 -18.79
N LEU A 627 26.43 13.60 -19.46
CA LEU A 627 25.73 12.80 -20.46
C LEU A 627 26.11 11.32 -20.24
N PRO A 628 25.54 10.66 -19.21
CA PRO A 628 25.82 9.26 -18.98
C PRO A 628 25.22 8.40 -20.12
N PRO A 629 25.89 7.30 -20.53
CA PRO A 629 25.29 6.31 -21.41
C PRO A 629 24.00 5.74 -20.79
N LEU A 630 22.99 5.44 -21.61
CA LEU A 630 21.74 4.84 -21.15
C LEU A 630 21.96 3.53 -20.38
N SER A 631 22.94 2.71 -20.79
CA SER A 631 23.27 1.43 -20.13
C SER A 631 23.63 1.61 -18.66
N TRP A 632 24.37 2.68 -18.31
CA TRP A 632 24.75 2.94 -16.92
C TRP A 632 23.54 3.29 -16.05
N SER A 633 22.61 4.08 -16.57
CA SER A 633 21.37 4.37 -15.83
C SER A 633 20.47 3.14 -15.71
N LEU A 634 20.51 2.19 -16.64
CA LEU A 634 19.75 0.94 -16.53
C LEU A 634 20.36 -0.01 -15.50
N GLU A 635 21.67 -0.26 -15.57
CA GLU A 635 22.39 -1.13 -14.63
C GLU A 635 22.30 -0.59 -13.19
N SER A 636 22.51 0.71 -13.00
CA SER A 636 22.43 1.35 -11.68
C SER A 636 21.02 1.36 -11.08
N VAL A 637 19.97 1.30 -11.91
CA VAL A 637 18.58 1.19 -11.45
C VAL A 637 18.25 -0.27 -11.11
N ALA A 638 18.63 -1.22 -11.95
CA ALA A 638 18.44 -2.65 -11.72
C ALA A 638 19.12 -3.15 -10.44
N GLY A 639 20.26 -2.55 -10.07
CA GLY A 639 20.96 -2.85 -8.81
C GLY A 639 20.26 -2.32 -7.55
N THR A 640 19.18 -1.53 -7.65
CA THR A 640 18.50 -0.96 -6.48
C THR A 640 17.52 -1.95 -5.85
N GLN A 641 17.37 -1.89 -4.52
CA GLN A 641 16.38 -2.70 -3.81
C GLN A 641 14.94 -2.39 -4.24
N LEU A 642 14.69 -1.15 -4.66
CA LEU A 642 13.38 -0.72 -5.13
C LEU A 642 13.03 -1.35 -6.48
N ALA A 643 14.01 -1.47 -7.39
CA ALA A 643 13.82 -2.16 -8.66
C ALA A 643 13.47 -3.64 -8.43
N GLU A 644 14.17 -4.34 -7.53
CA GLU A 644 13.87 -5.75 -7.21
C GLU A 644 12.47 -5.93 -6.58
N LEU A 645 11.99 -4.95 -5.81
CA LEU A 645 10.64 -5.01 -5.24
C LEU A 645 9.54 -4.80 -6.30
N LEU A 646 9.84 -4.01 -7.31
CA LEU A 646 8.92 -3.72 -8.42
C LEU A 646 8.98 -4.84 -9.48
N ASP A 647 10.17 -5.25 -9.88
CA ASP A 647 10.43 -6.28 -10.88
C ASP A 647 11.39 -7.34 -10.28
N PRO A 648 10.85 -8.34 -9.56
CA PRO A 648 11.64 -9.40 -8.94
C PRO A 648 12.40 -10.20 -10.01
N GLY A 649 13.69 -10.43 -9.81
CA GLY A 649 14.51 -11.17 -10.79
C GLY A 649 15.60 -10.35 -11.48
N THR A 650 15.65 -9.03 -11.25
CA THR A 650 16.54 -8.11 -12.01
C THR A 650 17.86 -7.81 -11.31
N SER A 651 17.96 -8.13 -10.01
CA SER A 651 19.20 -8.00 -9.24
C SER A 651 20.30 -8.98 -9.69
N HIS A 652 21.55 -8.57 -9.56
CA HIS A 652 22.74 -9.43 -9.71
C HIS A 652 22.71 -10.69 -8.84
N LEU A 653 21.92 -10.69 -7.75
CA LEU A 653 21.72 -11.85 -6.87
C LEU A 653 20.98 -13.02 -7.54
N HIS A 654 20.32 -12.78 -8.68
CA HIS A 654 19.70 -13.85 -9.48
C HIS A 654 20.70 -14.62 -10.35
N ALA A 655 21.96 -14.17 -10.42
CA ALA A 655 23.02 -14.90 -11.11
C ALA A 655 23.30 -16.28 -10.48
N PHE A 656 23.00 -16.45 -9.19
CA PHE A 656 23.18 -17.71 -8.46
C PHE A 656 22.07 -18.74 -8.72
N LYS A 657 20.99 -18.34 -9.40
CA LYS A 657 19.84 -19.21 -9.62
C LYS A 657 20.23 -20.33 -10.58
N LEU A 658 20.16 -21.57 -10.12
CA LEU A 658 20.43 -22.75 -10.93
C LEU A 658 19.38 -22.85 -12.05
N GLU A 659 19.84 -22.85 -13.31
CA GLU A 659 18.99 -23.11 -14.47
C GLU A 659 18.59 -24.59 -14.57
N GLU A 660 19.50 -25.49 -14.15
CA GLU A 660 19.27 -26.93 -14.06
C GLU A 660 19.76 -27.47 -12.70
N ILE A 661 18.96 -28.34 -12.08
CA ILE A 661 19.33 -28.99 -10.81
C ILE A 661 20.41 -30.04 -11.09
N PRO A 662 21.57 -30.01 -10.41
CA PRO A 662 22.61 -31.02 -10.59
C PRO A 662 22.07 -32.44 -10.37
N SER A 663 22.48 -33.39 -11.20
CA SER A 663 22.05 -34.80 -11.08
C SER A 663 22.67 -35.53 -9.88
N HIS A 664 23.70 -34.93 -9.26
CA HIS A 664 24.40 -35.48 -8.11
C HIS A 664 23.61 -35.19 -6.83
N ARG A 665 23.33 -36.22 -6.02
CA ARG A 665 22.66 -36.06 -4.72
C ARG A 665 23.69 -35.87 -3.62
N VAL A 666 23.38 -35.00 -2.65
CA VAL A 666 24.18 -34.88 -1.43
C VAL A 666 24.19 -36.23 -0.72
N ASN A 667 25.37 -36.86 -0.60
CA ASN A 667 25.53 -38.17 0.02
C ASN A 667 26.78 -38.20 0.90
N LEU A 668 26.61 -37.94 2.18
CA LEU A 668 27.72 -37.86 3.14
C LEU A 668 27.99 -39.21 3.82
N GLN A 669 27.64 -40.32 3.17
CA GLN A 669 27.81 -41.67 3.74
C GLN A 669 29.27 -42.01 3.99
N LYS A 670 30.16 -41.56 3.12
CA LYS A 670 31.61 -41.75 3.25
C LYS A 670 32.13 -41.12 4.53
N LEU A 671 31.72 -39.87 4.80
CA LEU A 671 32.07 -39.14 6.02
C LEU A 671 31.63 -39.86 7.31
N MET A 672 30.46 -40.51 7.27
CA MET A 672 29.87 -41.20 8.43
C MET A 672 30.44 -42.61 8.67
N LYS A 673 30.94 -43.29 7.63
CA LYS A 673 31.34 -44.72 7.71
C LYS A 673 32.83 -44.99 7.58
N GLU A 674 33.59 -44.17 6.84
CA GLU A 674 35.01 -44.45 6.52
C GLU A 674 35.95 -43.61 7.39
N ASP A 675 37.00 -44.18 7.98
CA ASP A 675 38.01 -43.41 8.74
C ASP A 675 38.83 -42.49 7.82
N LEU A 676 38.39 -41.23 7.71
CA LEU A 676 39.06 -40.16 6.95
C LEU A 676 39.92 -39.29 7.87
N THR A 677 41.05 -38.81 7.35
CA THR A 677 41.88 -37.78 8.00
C THR A 677 41.14 -36.44 8.07
N HIS A 678 41.64 -35.50 8.90
CA HIS A 678 41.01 -34.18 9.06
C HIS A 678 40.89 -33.40 7.74
N GLU A 679 41.94 -33.40 6.92
CA GLU A 679 41.96 -32.73 5.62
C GLU A 679 40.95 -33.37 4.65
N GLU A 680 40.92 -34.71 4.59
CA GLU A 680 39.95 -35.46 3.77
C GLU A 680 38.49 -35.22 4.21
N GLN A 681 38.23 -35.04 5.51
CA GLN A 681 36.89 -34.69 6.00
C GLN A 681 36.44 -33.31 5.51
N VAL A 682 37.36 -32.32 5.50
CA VAL A 682 37.06 -30.97 5.02
C VAL A 682 36.80 -30.98 3.51
N ASP A 683 37.62 -31.69 2.75
CA ASP A 683 37.49 -31.79 1.30
C ASP A 683 36.19 -32.50 0.92
N GLU A 684 35.84 -33.60 1.59
CA GLU A 684 34.58 -34.33 1.36
C GLU A 684 33.34 -33.45 1.64
N ILE A 685 33.39 -32.61 2.68
CA ILE A 685 32.31 -31.66 3.00
C ILE A 685 32.18 -30.61 1.88
N LYS A 686 33.29 -30.02 1.42
CA LYS A 686 33.30 -28.99 0.37
C LYS A 686 32.92 -29.56 -1.02
N GLU A 687 33.19 -30.85 -1.25
CA GLU A 687 32.79 -31.52 -2.48
C GLU A 687 31.27 -31.63 -2.60
N HIS A 688 30.59 -32.01 -1.51
CA HIS A 688 29.13 -32.25 -1.47
C HIS A 688 28.28 -31.03 -1.09
N ILE A 689 28.83 -30.09 -0.31
CA ILE A 689 28.18 -28.82 0.04
C ILE A 689 28.85 -27.72 -0.79
N HIS A 690 28.37 -27.57 -2.03
CA HIS A 690 28.99 -26.70 -3.04
C HIS A 690 29.10 -25.23 -2.58
N GLU A 691 28.19 -24.79 -1.71
CA GLU A 691 28.17 -23.43 -1.19
C GLU A 691 29.46 -23.05 -0.45
N LEU A 692 30.19 -24.03 0.11
CA LEU A 692 31.43 -23.84 0.86
C LEU A 692 32.71 -23.85 0.02
N ARG A 693 32.62 -23.98 -1.31
CA ARG A 693 33.79 -23.97 -2.18
C ARG A 693 34.47 -22.59 -2.17
N GLU A 694 35.79 -22.60 -2.29
CA GLU A 694 36.62 -21.40 -2.10
C GLU A 694 36.68 -20.49 -3.34
N GLU A 695 36.30 -20.98 -4.52
CA GLU A 695 36.41 -20.22 -5.78
C GLU A 695 35.05 -19.92 -6.43
N ASP A 696 34.06 -20.81 -6.29
CA ASP A 696 32.75 -20.75 -6.95
C ASP A 696 31.56 -20.98 -5.99
N GLY A 697 31.81 -20.99 -4.68
CA GLY A 697 30.77 -21.18 -3.67
C GLY A 697 30.00 -19.91 -3.33
N VAL A 698 28.72 -20.05 -2.98
CA VAL A 698 27.84 -18.95 -2.56
C VAL A 698 28.45 -18.11 -1.42
N TYR A 699 29.18 -18.74 -0.49
CA TYR A 699 29.88 -18.00 0.57
C TYR A 699 31.01 -17.10 0.07
N TYR A 700 31.73 -17.51 -0.98
CA TYR A 700 32.80 -16.72 -1.60
C TYR A 700 32.22 -15.50 -2.32
N GLU A 701 31.17 -15.71 -3.11
CA GLU A 701 30.50 -14.64 -3.88
C GLU A 701 29.83 -13.59 -2.98
N LEU A 702 29.25 -14.01 -1.86
CA LEU A 702 28.68 -13.10 -0.85
C LEU A 702 29.73 -12.47 0.09
N ASN A 703 31.01 -12.77 -0.09
CA ASN A 703 32.12 -12.31 0.76
C ASN A 703 31.93 -12.63 2.26
N CYS A 704 31.44 -13.84 2.56
CA CYS A 704 31.15 -14.32 3.93
C CYS A 704 32.05 -15.50 4.34
N GLN A 705 33.36 -15.42 4.09
CA GLN A 705 34.28 -16.56 4.31
C GLN A 705 34.42 -16.97 5.80
N GLU A 706 34.21 -16.06 6.75
CA GLU A 706 34.23 -16.41 8.17
C GLU A 706 33.04 -17.31 8.56
N ASP A 707 31.84 -16.98 8.07
CA ASP A 707 30.64 -17.80 8.28
C ASP A 707 30.76 -19.17 7.58
N ALA A 708 31.47 -19.25 6.46
CA ALA A 708 31.79 -20.51 5.80
C ALA A 708 32.63 -21.42 6.71
N LYS A 709 33.69 -20.88 7.33
CA LYS A 709 34.53 -21.61 8.29
C LYS A 709 33.74 -22.05 9.53
N HIS A 710 32.81 -21.22 10.01
CA HIS A 710 31.93 -21.60 11.11
C HIS A 710 31.03 -22.78 10.74
N ALA A 711 30.44 -22.76 9.53
CA ALA A 711 29.62 -23.85 9.01
C ALA A 711 30.43 -25.15 8.83
N THR A 712 31.64 -25.06 8.26
CA THR A 712 32.54 -26.22 8.13
C THR A 712 32.87 -26.83 9.49
N LEU A 713 33.23 -26.02 10.50
CA LEU A 713 33.51 -26.55 11.84
C LEU A 713 32.26 -27.18 12.49
N SER A 714 31.08 -26.58 12.33
CA SER A 714 29.83 -27.18 12.82
C SER A 714 29.58 -28.57 12.22
N MET A 715 29.82 -28.76 10.93
CA MET A 715 29.66 -30.04 10.24
C MET A 715 30.71 -31.08 10.64
N LEU A 716 31.97 -30.66 10.84
CA LEU A 716 33.00 -31.51 11.43
C LEU A 716 32.62 -31.96 12.84
N CYS A 717 32.11 -31.04 13.67
CA CYS A 717 31.67 -31.36 15.03
C CYS A 717 30.52 -32.37 15.05
N LEU A 718 29.56 -32.25 14.12
CA LEU A 718 28.50 -33.24 13.95
C LEU A 718 29.08 -34.61 13.62
N THR A 719 30.02 -34.67 12.67
CA THR A 719 30.71 -35.91 12.28
C THR A 719 31.44 -36.56 13.46
N TRP A 720 32.19 -35.76 14.24
CA TRP A 720 32.92 -36.26 15.41
C TRP A 720 31.98 -36.76 16.52
N LEU A 721 30.84 -36.09 16.74
CA LEU A 721 29.81 -36.51 17.70
C LEU A 721 29.14 -37.82 17.27
N VAL A 722 28.79 -37.98 15.99
CA VAL A 722 28.20 -39.22 15.46
C VAL A 722 29.18 -40.39 15.59
N ARG A 723 30.46 -40.15 15.33
CA ARG A 723 31.50 -41.20 15.33
C ARG A 723 32.18 -41.43 16.66
N GLY A 724 31.86 -40.65 17.69
CA GLY A 724 32.53 -40.73 18.99
C GLY A 724 34.01 -40.35 18.95
N GLN A 725 34.44 -39.50 18.01
CA GLN A 725 35.83 -39.06 17.87
C GLN A 725 36.17 -37.92 18.86
N HIS A 726 36.20 -38.25 20.16
CA HIS A 726 36.51 -37.28 21.22
C HIS A 726 37.88 -36.62 21.02
N SER A 727 38.89 -37.37 20.56
CA SER A 727 40.24 -36.85 20.31
C SER A 727 40.28 -35.71 19.31
N SER A 728 39.50 -35.80 18.23
CA SER A 728 39.39 -34.75 17.20
C SER A 728 38.69 -33.51 17.74
N MET A 729 37.63 -33.68 18.54
CA MET A 729 36.89 -32.57 19.15
C MET A 729 37.78 -31.68 20.03
N VAL A 730 38.67 -32.29 20.82
CA VAL A 730 39.50 -31.59 21.82
C VAL A 730 40.93 -31.32 21.35
N ALA A 731 41.26 -31.58 20.09
CA ALA A 731 42.65 -31.52 19.60
C ALA A 731 43.28 -30.13 19.72
N CYS A 732 42.48 -29.07 19.67
CA CYS A 732 42.94 -27.68 19.79
C CYS A 732 42.77 -27.08 21.21
N GLN A 733 42.45 -27.89 22.23
CA GLN A 733 42.17 -27.40 23.58
C GLN A 733 43.38 -27.58 24.53
N ASP A 734 44.14 -26.51 24.74
CA ASP A 734 45.30 -26.52 25.64
C ASP A 734 44.93 -26.47 27.13
N SER A 735 43.81 -25.81 27.46
CA SER A 735 43.31 -25.62 28.83
C SER A 735 41.79 -25.79 28.89
N GLY A 736 41.26 -26.30 30.01
CA GLY A 736 39.83 -26.55 30.16
C GLY A 736 39.28 -27.68 29.26
N ARG A 737 40.11 -28.67 28.92
CA ARG A 737 39.80 -29.75 27.98
C ARG A 737 38.52 -30.50 28.36
N LEU A 738 37.63 -30.71 27.39
CA LEU A 738 36.37 -31.44 27.60
C LEU A 738 36.63 -32.86 28.09
N THR A 739 36.01 -33.23 29.21
CA THR A 739 36.12 -34.57 29.78
C THR A 739 35.32 -35.59 28.97
N SER A 740 35.78 -36.84 28.97
CA SER A 740 35.06 -37.93 28.31
C SER A 740 33.67 -38.18 28.90
N ALA A 741 33.46 -37.88 30.19
CA ALA A 741 32.16 -38.00 30.84
C ALA A 741 31.16 -36.96 30.31
N SER A 742 31.56 -35.67 30.25
CA SER A 742 30.72 -34.62 29.67
C SER A 742 30.44 -34.87 28.18
N TRP A 743 31.42 -35.39 27.44
CA TRP A 743 31.25 -35.80 26.04
C TRP A 743 30.20 -36.90 25.87
N GLN A 744 30.32 -38.00 26.62
CA GLN A 744 29.35 -39.11 26.56
C GLN A 744 27.94 -38.65 26.95
N ALA A 745 27.82 -37.82 27.99
CA ALA A 745 26.53 -37.27 28.40
C ALA A 745 25.87 -36.43 27.28
N ILE A 746 26.64 -35.65 26.53
CA ILE A 746 26.10 -34.91 25.36
C ILE A 746 25.62 -35.88 24.28
N GLN A 747 26.38 -36.93 23.96
CA GLN A 747 25.97 -37.93 22.98
C GLN A 747 24.69 -38.67 23.39
N GLU A 748 24.58 -39.06 24.66
CA GLU A 748 23.40 -39.76 25.21
C GLU A 748 22.17 -38.85 25.32
N LEU A 749 22.36 -37.57 25.67
CA LEU A 749 21.26 -36.62 25.77
C LEU A 749 20.72 -36.21 24.39
N THR A 750 21.59 -36.11 23.38
CA THR A 750 21.20 -35.83 21.99
C THR A 750 20.77 -37.08 21.22
N GLN A 751 21.03 -38.28 21.75
CA GLN A 751 20.77 -39.57 21.10
C GLN A 751 21.32 -39.66 19.68
N VAL A 752 22.50 -39.05 19.46
CA VAL A 752 23.11 -38.95 18.13
C VAL A 752 23.33 -40.31 17.46
N GLY A 753 23.54 -41.37 18.24
CA GLY A 753 23.73 -42.74 17.73
C GLY A 753 22.46 -43.42 17.20
N GLU A 754 21.27 -42.89 17.49
CA GLU A 754 19.98 -43.43 17.02
C GLU A 754 19.45 -42.75 15.75
N MET A 755 20.13 -41.69 15.29
CA MET A 755 19.68 -40.89 14.14
C MET A 755 19.86 -41.64 12.81
N THR A 756 18.89 -41.50 11.92
CA THR A 756 18.96 -42.11 10.58
C THR A 756 19.93 -41.35 9.69
N PHE A 757 20.33 -42.01 8.60
CA PHE A 757 21.22 -41.38 7.62
C PHE A 757 20.57 -40.16 6.96
N GLU A 758 19.26 -40.23 6.71
CA GLU A 758 18.47 -39.17 6.10
C GLU A 758 18.36 -37.95 7.04
N GLU A 759 18.21 -38.18 8.35
CA GLU A 759 18.21 -37.14 9.38
C GLU A 759 19.56 -36.42 9.44
N LEU A 760 20.67 -37.17 9.44
CA LEU A 760 22.03 -36.62 9.48
C LEU A 760 22.37 -35.81 8.22
N ASN A 761 21.97 -36.26 7.03
CA ASN A 761 22.16 -35.49 5.78
C ASN A 761 21.40 -34.16 5.82
N GLY A 762 20.16 -34.17 6.31
CA GLY A 762 19.38 -32.94 6.51
C GLY A 762 20.07 -31.96 7.46
N LEU A 763 20.65 -32.46 8.56
CA LEU A 763 21.41 -31.63 9.50
C LEU A 763 22.69 -31.06 8.88
N MET A 764 23.42 -31.81 8.06
CA MET A 764 24.63 -31.32 7.39
C MET A 764 24.31 -30.17 6.44
N VAL A 765 23.28 -30.31 5.59
CA VAL A 765 22.83 -29.22 4.70
C VAL A 765 22.37 -28.01 5.50
N LEU A 766 21.59 -28.21 6.57
CA LEU A 766 21.17 -27.12 7.46
C LEU A 766 22.36 -26.34 8.04
N LEU A 767 23.38 -27.04 8.54
CA LEU A 767 24.59 -26.42 9.09
C LEU A 767 25.38 -25.67 8.01
N GLY A 768 25.40 -26.19 6.78
CA GLY A 768 26.02 -25.56 5.62
C GLY A 768 25.32 -24.27 5.17
N ILE A 769 24.00 -24.24 5.08
CA ILE A 769 23.27 -23.09 4.50
C ILE A 769 22.89 -22.02 5.52
N ARG A 770 22.85 -22.34 6.82
CA ARG A 770 22.40 -21.40 7.86
C ARG A 770 23.24 -20.12 7.92
N GLY A 771 24.55 -20.20 7.71
CA GLY A 771 25.41 -19.02 7.76
C GLY A 771 25.13 -18.05 6.61
N ILE A 772 24.78 -18.55 5.42
CA ILE A 772 24.38 -17.76 4.24
C ILE A 772 23.18 -16.86 4.57
N CYS A 773 22.22 -17.40 5.32
CA CYS A 773 20.99 -16.69 5.72
C CYS A 773 21.23 -15.48 6.66
N LYS A 774 22.46 -15.30 7.17
CA LYS A 774 22.86 -14.10 7.92
C LYS A 774 23.31 -12.96 7.01
N SER A 775 23.69 -13.24 5.76
CA SER A 775 24.14 -12.23 4.81
C SER A 775 23.00 -11.28 4.47
N VAL A 776 23.26 -9.99 4.59
CA VAL A 776 22.31 -8.94 4.22
C VAL A 776 21.99 -9.02 2.73
N ASP A 777 22.98 -9.36 1.91
CA ASP A 777 22.82 -9.47 0.47
C ASP A 777 21.99 -10.70 0.08
N PHE A 778 22.23 -11.86 0.69
CA PHE A 778 21.39 -13.03 0.46
C PHE A 778 19.96 -12.84 0.96
N ALA A 779 19.79 -12.21 2.13
CA ALA A 779 18.46 -11.90 2.65
C ALA A 779 17.65 -11.04 1.65
N LYS A 780 18.30 -10.27 0.76
CA LYS A 780 17.60 -9.51 -0.29
C LYS A 780 16.82 -10.37 -1.29
N LEU A 781 16.93 -11.69 -1.26
CA LEU A 781 16.09 -12.60 -2.06
C LEU A 781 14.71 -12.87 -1.41
N CYS A 782 14.55 -12.74 -0.09
CA CYS A 782 13.27 -13.00 0.60
C CYS A 782 12.33 -11.79 0.52
N PRO A 783 11.04 -11.82 0.85
CA PRO A 783 10.22 -10.61 0.97
C PRO A 783 10.66 -9.73 2.17
N PRO A 784 10.50 -8.38 2.14
CA PRO A 784 10.88 -7.50 3.26
C PRO A 784 10.24 -7.85 4.62
N SER A 785 9.11 -8.57 4.64
CA SER A 785 8.49 -9.10 5.85
C SER A 785 9.36 -10.17 6.53
N GLU A 786 10.07 -10.98 5.74
CA GLU A 786 10.85 -12.16 6.17
C GLU A 786 12.35 -11.87 6.39
N ARG A 787 12.88 -10.75 5.86
CA ARG A 787 14.31 -10.38 5.98
C ARG A 787 14.76 -9.91 7.37
N LYS A 788 13.88 -9.93 8.37
CA LYS A 788 14.14 -9.30 9.67
C LYS A 788 15.06 -10.13 10.58
N LYS A 789 15.01 -11.46 10.45
CA LYS A 789 15.80 -12.38 11.26
C LYS A 789 16.45 -13.45 10.39
N PRO A 790 17.70 -13.84 10.68
CA PRO A 790 18.36 -14.94 9.97
C PRO A 790 17.53 -16.24 10.01
N GLU A 791 16.83 -16.52 11.10
CA GLU A 791 15.97 -17.71 11.21
C GLU A 791 14.73 -17.64 10.30
N GLN A 792 14.16 -16.45 10.08
CA GLN A 792 13.04 -16.27 9.15
C GLN A 792 13.50 -16.36 7.69
N VAL A 793 14.66 -15.76 7.40
CA VAL A 793 15.34 -15.91 6.11
C VAL A 793 15.59 -17.38 5.82
N LEU A 794 16.05 -18.15 6.81
CA LEU A 794 16.27 -19.60 6.68
C LEU A 794 14.98 -20.38 6.42
N CYS A 795 13.89 -20.09 7.13
CA CYS A 795 12.57 -20.69 6.86
C CYS A 795 12.13 -20.43 5.41
N TYR A 796 12.17 -19.17 4.97
CA TYR A 796 11.80 -18.81 3.60
C TYR A 796 12.71 -19.44 2.56
N THR A 797 14.01 -19.54 2.87
CA THR A 797 15.02 -20.15 1.99
C THR A 797 14.69 -21.61 1.72
N VAL A 798 14.38 -22.36 2.78
CA VAL A 798 13.98 -23.77 2.67
C VAL A 798 12.62 -23.95 2.02
N GLU A 799 11.70 -22.99 2.16
CA GLU A 799 10.36 -23.12 1.58
C GLU A 799 10.27 -22.60 0.13
N SER A 800 11.19 -21.75 -0.33
CA SER A 800 11.00 -21.03 -1.61
C SER A 800 12.28 -20.72 -2.41
N LEU A 801 13.48 -20.95 -1.86
CA LEU A 801 14.75 -20.61 -2.53
C LEU A 801 15.64 -21.83 -2.82
N GLU A 802 15.05 -23.02 -3.00
CA GLU A 802 15.81 -24.25 -3.29
C GLU A 802 16.77 -24.11 -4.48
N HIS A 803 16.36 -23.39 -5.53
CA HIS A 803 17.16 -23.20 -6.74
C HIS A 803 18.38 -22.28 -6.59
N TYR A 804 18.55 -21.62 -5.45
CA TYR A 804 19.72 -20.77 -5.18
C TYR A 804 20.81 -21.50 -4.40
N LEU A 805 20.50 -22.68 -3.85
CA LEU A 805 21.38 -23.43 -2.96
C LEU A 805 21.53 -24.87 -3.48
N PRO A 806 22.63 -25.20 -4.18
CA PRO A 806 22.83 -26.52 -4.76
C PRO A 806 22.65 -27.68 -3.80
N SER A 807 23.13 -27.57 -2.55
CA SER A 807 23.03 -28.63 -1.55
C SER A 807 21.57 -28.89 -1.12
N LEU A 808 20.74 -27.84 -1.10
CA LEU A 808 19.32 -27.94 -0.77
C LEU A 808 18.52 -28.55 -1.94
N ALA A 809 18.78 -28.10 -3.18
CA ALA A 809 18.14 -28.64 -4.38
C ALA A 809 18.48 -30.12 -4.64
N CYS A 810 19.69 -30.56 -4.24
CA CYS A 810 20.17 -31.93 -4.43
C CYS A 810 19.83 -32.87 -3.25
N LEU A 811 19.08 -32.39 -2.26
CA LEU A 811 18.75 -33.14 -1.05
C LEU A 811 17.65 -34.19 -1.32
N ALA A 812 17.76 -35.36 -0.70
CA ALA A 812 16.73 -36.39 -0.82
C ALA A 812 15.40 -35.92 -0.19
N PRO A 813 14.22 -36.30 -0.74
CA PRO A 813 12.92 -35.82 -0.25
C PRO A 813 12.68 -36.09 1.24
N GLU A 814 13.11 -37.24 1.76
CA GLU A 814 13.01 -37.57 3.18
C GLU A 814 13.89 -36.65 4.03
N SER A 815 15.16 -36.45 3.66
CA SER A 815 16.06 -35.50 4.33
C SER A 815 15.52 -34.06 4.29
N TYR A 816 14.90 -33.66 3.19
CA TYR A 816 14.29 -32.33 3.02
C TYR A 816 13.13 -32.11 4.00
N LEU A 817 12.28 -33.12 4.20
CA LEU A 817 11.17 -33.06 5.15
C LEU A 817 11.66 -32.87 6.59
N HIS A 818 12.66 -33.65 7.00
CA HIS A 818 13.27 -33.52 8.33
C HIS A 818 13.96 -32.16 8.51
N LEU A 819 14.70 -31.69 7.49
CA LEU A 819 15.34 -30.36 7.50
C LEU A 819 14.30 -29.25 7.69
N THR A 820 13.19 -29.31 6.94
CA THR A 820 12.10 -28.32 7.03
C THR A 820 11.48 -28.28 8.43
N ALA A 821 11.21 -29.44 9.02
CA ALA A 821 10.67 -29.55 10.38
C ALA A 821 11.63 -28.97 11.43
N VAL A 822 12.94 -29.27 11.33
CA VAL A 822 13.96 -28.72 12.22
C VAL A 822 14.05 -27.20 12.08
N VAL A 823 14.04 -26.67 10.86
CA VAL A 823 14.10 -25.22 10.60
C VAL A 823 12.92 -24.48 11.22
N ARG A 824 11.70 -25.02 11.13
CA ARG A 824 10.51 -24.45 11.79
C ARG A 824 10.67 -24.39 13.30
N MET A 825 11.18 -25.46 13.92
CA MET A 825 11.44 -25.48 15.36
C MET A 825 12.54 -24.48 15.78
N LEU A 826 13.61 -24.34 14.97
CA LEU A 826 14.68 -23.37 15.20
C LEU A 826 14.19 -21.90 15.14
N ALA A 827 13.16 -21.62 14.36
CA ALA A 827 12.57 -20.29 14.27
C ALA A 827 11.75 -19.91 15.53
N GLU A 828 11.19 -20.90 16.23
CA GLU A 828 10.40 -20.69 17.45
C GLU A 828 11.26 -20.68 18.73
N PHE A 829 12.34 -21.47 18.78
CA PHE A 829 13.19 -21.60 19.97
C PHE A 829 14.69 -21.46 19.66
N ASN A 830 15.34 -20.49 20.32
CA ASN A 830 16.77 -20.29 20.25
C ASN A 830 17.47 -20.85 21.50
N PHE A 831 18.20 -21.95 21.33
CA PHE A 831 18.90 -22.64 22.42
C PHE A 831 20.06 -21.81 23.00
N ALA A 832 20.78 -21.04 22.18
CA ALA A 832 21.85 -20.16 22.66
C ALA A 832 21.31 -19.06 23.60
N GLN A 833 20.15 -18.48 23.27
CA GLN A 833 19.48 -17.51 24.13
C GLN A 833 18.98 -18.14 25.44
N PHE A 834 18.58 -19.42 25.41
CA PHE A 834 18.23 -20.17 26.62
C PHE A 834 19.45 -20.38 27.54
N LEU A 835 20.58 -20.82 26.98
CA LEU A 835 21.83 -21.01 27.75
C LEU A 835 22.30 -19.73 28.44
N GLN A 836 22.07 -18.57 27.83
CA GLN A 836 22.48 -17.27 28.37
C GLN A 836 21.45 -16.68 29.35
N GLY A 837 20.29 -17.31 29.56
CA GLY A 837 19.21 -16.77 30.40
C GLY A 837 18.50 -15.55 29.79
N GLU A 838 18.65 -15.34 28.48
CA GLU A 838 18.03 -14.26 27.71
C GLU A 838 16.56 -14.56 27.41
N ASN A 839 16.25 -15.82 27.10
CA ASN A 839 14.88 -16.30 26.97
C ASN A 839 14.09 -16.14 28.28
N ASN A 840 12.77 -16.14 28.17
CA ASN A 840 11.84 -16.25 29.30
C ASN A 840 11.08 -17.59 29.22
N PRO A 841 10.31 -17.96 30.27
CA PRO A 841 9.48 -19.18 30.25
C PRO A 841 8.60 -19.37 29.01
N HIS A 842 8.11 -18.29 28.40
CA HIS A 842 7.33 -18.38 27.16
C HIS A 842 8.09 -19.02 25.98
N ALA A 843 9.41 -18.85 25.89
CA ALA A 843 10.21 -19.53 24.87
C ALA A 843 10.20 -21.06 25.03
N ILE A 844 10.14 -21.55 26.27
CA ILE A 844 10.00 -23.00 26.56
C ILE A 844 8.58 -23.48 26.21
N TRP A 845 7.57 -22.64 26.43
CA TRP A 845 6.21 -22.95 25.97
C TRP A 845 6.13 -23.05 24.44
N LEU A 846 6.78 -22.14 23.70
CA LEU A 846 6.87 -22.23 22.24
C LEU A 846 7.58 -23.52 21.79
N LEU A 847 8.66 -23.90 22.48
CA LEU A 847 9.33 -25.18 22.23
C LEU A 847 8.39 -26.38 22.47
N ALA A 848 7.59 -26.36 23.55
CA ALA A 848 6.62 -27.41 23.85
C ALA A 848 5.55 -27.52 22.74
N CYS A 849 5.01 -26.39 22.26
CA CYS A 849 4.05 -26.38 21.14
C CYS A 849 4.69 -26.88 19.84
N SER A 850 5.92 -26.48 19.53
CA SER A 850 6.68 -27.00 18.39
C SER A 850 6.92 -28.50 18.49
N LEU A 851 7.22 -29.00 19.68
CA LEU A 851 7.43 -30.43 19.94
C LEU A 851 6.13 -31.23 19.77
N GLU A 852 4.98 -30.70 20.18
CA GLU A 852 3.67 -31.33 19.92
C GLU A 852 3.36 -31.41 18.41
N ARG A 853 3.78 -30.41 17.62
CA ARG A 853 3.54 -30.35 16.18
C ARG A 853 4.49 -31.24 15.37
N GLU A 854 5.79 -31.17 15.65
CA GLU A 854 6.84 -31.80 14.83
C GLU A 854 7.33 -33.15 15.40
N GLY A 855 7.12 -33.41 16.69
CA GLY A 855 7.48 -34.65 17.37
C GLY A 855 8.88 -34.70 18.00
N GLU A 856 9.10 -35.71 18.83
CA GLU A 856 10.30 -35.86 19.68
C GLU A 856 11.60 -36.07 18.88
N ARG A 857 11.53 -36.77 17.75
CA ARG A 857 12.71 -36.97 16.87
C ARG A 857 13.24 -35.64 16.32
N VAL A 858 12.35 -34.75 15.87
CA VAL A 858 12.72 -33.43 15.36
C VAL A 858 13.34 -32.56 16.46
N LEU A 859 12.85 -32.65 17.70
CA LEU A 859 13.48 -31.97 18.84
C LEU A 859 14.92 -32.43 19.05
N LYS A 860 15.19 -33.74 19.00
CA LYS A 860 16.55 -34.28 19.16
C LYS A 860 17.48 -33.78 18.05
N MET A 861 17.00 -33.79 16.80
CA MET A 861 17.73 -33.21 15.67
C MET A 861 18.01 -31.71 15.86
N CYS A 862 17.00 -30.94 16.30
CA CYS A 862 17.12 -29.51 16.57
C CYS A 862 18.14 -29.21 17.67
N LEU A 863 18.11 -29.94 18.78
CA LEU A 863 19.07 -29.80 19.88
C LEU A 863 20.49 -30.17 19.45
N LEU A 864 20.66 -31.25 18.68
CA LEU A 864 21.96 -31.63 18.13
C LEU A 864 22.51 -30.56 17.17
N ALA A 865 21.67 -30.05 16.27
CA ALA A 865 22.03 -28.97 15.36
C ALA A 865 22.49 -27.73 16.14
N GLN A 866 21.77 -27.34 17.18
CA GLN A 866 22.12 -26.22 18.05
C GLN A 866 23.46 -26.42 18.77
N VAL A 867 23.74 -27.63 19.28
CA VAL A 867 25.05 -27.96 19.87
C VAL A 867 26.16 -27.80 18.83
N CYS A 868 25.97 -28.31 17.61
CA CYS A 868 26.95 -28.20 16.53
C CYS A 868 27.15 -26.74 16.07
N ILE A 869 26.08 -25.94 16.00
CA ILE A 869 26.15 -24.50 15.70
C ILE A 869 26.99 -23.77 16.74
N LEU A 870 26.79 -24.05 18.02
CA LEU A 870 27.56 -23.45 19.10
C LEU A 870 29.04 -23.83 19.03
N CYS A 871 29.35 -25.09 18.70
CA CYS A 871 30.73 -25.55 18.47
C CYS A 871 31.40 -24.83 17.30
N GLY A 872 30.64 -24.51 16.24
CA GLY A 872 31.14 -23.88 15.02
C GLY A 872 31.54 -22.41 15.17
N VAL A 873 31.11 -21.71 16.23
CA VAL A 873 31.38 -20.27 16.46
C VAL A 873 32.90 -19.96 16.46
N THR A 874 33.74 -20.95 16.77
CA THR A 874 35.21 -20.79 16.79
C THR A 874 35.90 -21.17 15.48
N GLY A 875 35.14 -21.42 14.40
CA GLY A 875 35.68 -21.90 13.11
C GLY A 875 36.61 -20.90 12.41
N SER A 876 36.42 -19.60 12.62
CA SER A 876 37.33 -18.57 12.09
C SER A 876 38.71 -18.61 12.75
N SER A 877 38.80 -19.12 13.98
CA SER A 877 40.06 -19.29 14.72
C SER A 877 40.76 -20.60 14.39
N THR A 878 40.01 -21.72 14.34
CA THR A 878 40.57 -23.05 14.05
C THR A 878 39.51 -23.99 13.48
N LEU A 879 39.93 -24.90 12.60
CA LEU A 879 39.12 -26.02 12.12
C LEU A 879 39.56 -27.37 12.72
N THR A 880 40.65 -27.41 13.48
CA THR A 880 41.25 -28.66 14.00
C THR A 880 40.58 -29.18 15.27
N GLY A 881 39.59 -28.47 15.82
CA GLY A 881 38.81 -28.85 17.00
C GLY A 881 37.85 -27.74 17.42
N SER A 882 36.99 -27.99 18.41
CA SER A 882 36.07 -26.97 18.93
C SER A 882 36.69 -26.28 20.15
N LEU A 883 36.99 -24.99 20.06
CA LEU A 883 37.41 -24.19 21.22
C LEU A 883 36.21 -23.83 22.12
N PHE A 884 35.00 -23.82 21.55
CA PHE A 884 33.79 -23.52 22.30
C PHE A 884 33.41 -24.66 23.27
N LEU A 885 33.46 -25.92 22.82
CA LEU A 885 33.05 -27.07 23.61
C LEU A 885 34.13 -27.54 24.59
N ASN A 886 34.56 -26.65 25.47
CA ASN A 886 35.43 -26.95 26.60
C ASN A 886 34.62 -27.55 27.76
N GLU A 887 35.27 -28.01 28.83
CA GLU A 887 34.60 -28.67 29.96
C GLU A 887 33.55 -27.79 30.64
N LEU A 888 33.83 -26.49 30.76
CA LEU A 888 32.93 -25.53 31.40
C LEU A 888 31.62 -25.38 30.62
N ASN A 889 31.73 -25.16 29.31
CA ASN A 889 30.57 -25.05 28.41
C ASN A 889 29.88 -26.41 28.22
N GLY A 890 30.64 -27.50 28.19
CA GLY A 890 30.12 -28.88 28.14
C GLY A 890 29.18 -29.18 29.30
N ARG A 891 29.59 -28.87 30.54
CA ARG A 891 28.72 -29.01 31.73
C ARG A 891 27.45 -28.17 31.64
N CYS A 892 27.55 -26.95 31.09
CA CYS A 892 26.38 -26.08 30.91
C CYS A 892 25.41 -26.65 29.89
N LEU A 893 25.93 -27.20 28.79
CA LEU A 893 25.14 -27.86 27.76
C LEU A 893 24.44 -29.10 28.29
N VAL A 894 25.15 -29.96 29.03
CA VAL A 894 24.56 -31.15 29.64
C VAL A 894 23.41 -30.76 30.58
N LYS A 895 23.60 -29.78 31.48
CA LYS A 895 22.52 -29.29 32.35
C LYS A 895 21.32 -28.77 31.56
N ALA A 896 21.55 -27.98 30.51
CA ALA A 896 20.49 -27.45 29.67
C ALA A 896 19.71 -28.55 28.93
N LEU A 897 20.43 -29.49 28.30
CA LEU A 897 19.85 -30.62 27.58
C LEU A 897 19.04 -31.53 28.51
N SER A 898 19.55 -31.81 29.72
CA SER A 898 18.82 -32.59 30.72
C SER A 898 17.52 -31.91 31.16
N CYS A 899 17.51 -30.57 31.34
CA CYS A 899 16.28 -29.85 31.64
C CYS A 899 15.28 -29.89 30.48
N LEU A 900 15.75 -29.77 29.24
CA LEU A 900 14.87 -29.76 28.07
C LEU A 900 14.24 -31.11 27.74
N LYS A 901 14.77 -32.23 28.27
CA LYS A 901 14.10 -33.55 28.15
C LYS A 901 12.74 -33.60 28.84
N GLN A 902 12.52 -32.80 29.88
CA GLN A 902 11.30 -32.81 30.69
C GLN A 902 10.26 -31.78 30.21
N VAL A 903 10.39 -31.25 28.98
CA VAL A 903 9.51 -30.19 28.45
C VAL A 903 8.07 -30.65 28.27
N GLN A 904 7.81 -31.94 28.04
CA GLN A 904 6.45 -32.49 27.96
C GLN A 904 5.86 -32.83 29.34
N ASP A 905 6.73 -33.10 30.31
CA ASP A 905 6.30 -33.61 31.62
C ASP A 905 6.03 -32.49 32.63
N LEU A 906 6.63 -31.30 32.43
CA LEU A 906 6.63 -30.19 33.38
C LEU A 906 6.15 -28.89 32.75
N GLU A 907 5.65 -27.99 33.61
CA GLU A 907 5.27 -26.65 33.15
C GLU A 907 6.50 -25.84 32.67
N PRO A 908 6.35 -25.01 31.62
CA PRO A 908 7.47 -24.28 30.99
C PRO A 908 8.31 -23.42 31.95
N HIS A 909 7.67 -22.80 32.95
CA HIS A 909 8.35 -21.98 33.93
C HIS A 909 9.21 -22.81 34.90
N VAL A 910 8.79 -24.03 35.21
CA VAL A 910 9.55 -24.97 36.05
C VAL A 910 10.81 -25.41 35.32
N VAL A 911 10.69 -25.81 34.05
CA VAL A 911 11.84 -26.19 33.22
C VAL A 911 12.86 -25.06 33.10
N TYR A 912 12.39 -23.83 32.84
CA TYR A 912 13.24 -22.66 32.72
C TYR A 912 14.01 -22.35 34.01
N TRP A 913 13.30 -22.26 35.15
CA TRP A 913 13.94 -21.90 36.42
C TRP A 913 14.80 -23.03 36.99
N ARG A 914 14.47 -24.30 36.72
CA ARG A 914 15.36 -25.44 37.04
C ARG A 914 16.74 -25.26 36.40
N TYR A 915 16.78 -24.89 35.11
CA TYR A 915 18.05 -24.62 34.44
C TYR A 915 18.82 -23.46 35.10
N ILE A 916 18.16 -22.31 35.30
CA ILE A 916 18.79 -21.12 35.90
C ILE A 916 19.33 -21.39 37.31
N THR A 917 18.56 -22.09 38.16
CA THR A 917 19.00 -22.44 39.51
C THR A 917 20.15 -23.46 39.49
N SER A 918 20.12 -24.44 38.59
CA SER A 918 21.22 -25.41 38.45
C SER A 918 22.56 -24.78 38.05
N ARG A 919 22.51 -23.62 37.37
CA ARG A 919 23.67 -22.79 37.04
C ARG A 919 24.14 -21.96 38.24
N ALA A 920 23.21 -21.45 39.04
CA ALA A 920 23.52 -20.73 40.28
C ALA A 920 24.21 -21.62 41.32
N GLU A 921 23.78 -22.88 41.46
CA GLU A 921 24.41 -23.87 42.34
C GLU A 921 25.87 -24.13 41.97
N ALA A 922 26.18 -24.22 40.66
CA ALA A 922 27.55 -24.37 40.19
C ALA A 922 28.47 -23.19 40.57
N LEU A 923 27.89 -22.06 40.98
CA LEU A 923 28.58 -20.86 41.44
C LEU A 923 28.44 -20.66 42.97
N ASN A 924 27.94 -21.66 43.70
CA ASN A 924 27.65 -21.63 45.15
C ASN A 924 26.64 -20.54 45.56
N LEU A 925 25.68 -20.21 44.69
CA LEU A 925 24.60 -19.28 45.00
C LEU A 925 23.32 -20.05 45.39
N PHE A 926 22.94 -19.98 46.66
CA PHE A 926 21.71 -20.62 47.17
C PHE A 926 20.46 -19.78 46.89
N VAL A 927 19.48 -20.36 46.20
CA VAL A 927 18.25 -19.68 45.78
C VAL A 927 17.12 -19.94 46.79
N HIS A 928 16.74 -18.92 47.55
CA HIS A 928 15.65 -18.99 48.55
C HIS A 928 14.60 -17.87 48.40
N THR A 929 14.89 -16.83 47.61
CA THR A 929 14.03 -15.66 47.44
C THR A 929 13.96 -15.23 45.97
N ALA A 930 12.97 -14.40 45.59
CA ALA A 930 12.88 -13.79 44.25
C ALA A 930 14.16 -13.05 43.88
N SER A 931 14.72 -12.32 44.84
CA SER A 931 15.97 -11.59 44.62
C SER A 931 17.12 -12.53 44.26
N HIS A 932 17.15 -13.75 44.81
CA HIS A 932 18.16 -14.74 44.47
C HIS A 932 17.94 -15.32 43.06
N LEU A 933 16.68 -15.50 42.62
CA LEU A 933 16.37 -15.91 41.24
C LEU A 933 16.82 -14.86 40.22
N VAL A 934 16.60 -13.57 40.52
CA VAL A 934 17.10 -12.48 39.66
C VAL A 934 18.62 -12.48 39.60
N LEU A 935 19.30 -12.64 40.75
CA LEU A 935 20.76 -12.76 40.79
C LEU A 935 21.27 -13.98 40.01
N ALA A 936 20.59 -15.13 40.11
CA ALA A 936 20.90 -16.33 39.34
C ALA A 936 20.79 -16.10 37.83
N ARG A 937 19.70 -15.45 37.39
CA ARG A 937 19.50 -15.09 35.98
C ARG A 937 20.53 -14.06 35.51
N LEU A 938 20.81 -13.04 36.31
CA LEU A 938 21.85 -12.04 36.02
C LEU A 938 23.25 -12.67 35.93
N ALA A 939 23.56 -13.68 36.73
CA ALA A 939 24.82 -14.42 36.62
C ALA A 939 24.94 -15.12 35.25
N CYS A 940 23.85 -15.67 34.72
CA CYS A 940 23.80 -16.23 33.37
C CYS A 940 23.99 -15.14 32.30
N LEU A 941 23.24 -14.04 32.39
CA LEU A 941 23.28 -12.94 31.44
C LEU A 941 24.64 -12.23 31.41
N THR A 942 25.32 -12.11 32.56
CA THR A 942 26.68 -11.54 32.65
C THR A 942 27.79 -12.52 32.30
N ARG A 943 27.43 -13.77 31.93
CA ARG A 943 28.36 -14.87 31.62
C ARG A 943 29.35 -15.13 32.77
N CYS A 944 28.90 -14.96 34.01
CA CYS A 944 29.70 -15.26 35.19
C CYS A 944 29.89 -16.77 35.33
N VAL A 945 31.15 -17.19 35.38
CA VAL A 945 31.55 -18.60 35.55
C VAL A 945 32.45 -18.83 36.76
N GLU A 946 32.98 -17.76 37.35
CA GLU A 946 33.85 -17.80 38.52
C GLU A 946 33.17 -17.20 39.75
N PRO A 947 33.45 -17.72 40.97
CA PRO A 947 32.87 -17.19 42.21
C PRO A 947 33.16 -15.69 42.43
N GLN A 948 34.32 -15.19 41.99
CA GLN A 948 34.69 -13.79 42.12
C GLN A 948 33.76 -12.85 41.32
N GLY A 949 33.28 -13.30 40.14
CA GLY A 949 32.32 -12.54 39.34
C GLY A 949 30.94 -12.42 40.02
N ILE A 950 30.54 -13.41 40.81
CA ILE A 950 29.31 -13.33 41.61
C ILE A 950 29.43 -12.25 42.70
N VAL A 951 30.58 -12.11 43.36
CA VAL A 951 30.76 -11.10 44.41
C VAL A 951 30.58 -9.69 43.85
N GLU A 952 31.14 -9.43 42.66
CA GLU A 952 30.97 -8.16 41.94
C GLU A 952 29.49 -7.90 41.60
N LEU A 953 28.78 -8.91 41.08
CA LEU A 953 27.36 -8.83 40.75
C LEU A 953 26.48 -8.59 41.99
N GLN A 954 26.75 -9.30 43.09
CA GLN A 954 26.03 -9.13 44.36
C GLN A 954 26.23 -7.72 44.91
N LYS A 955 27.46 -7.20 44.86
CA LYS A 955 27.75 -5.82 45.27
C LYS A 955 26.96 -4.83 44.42
N ALA A 956 27.02 -4.94 43.09
CA ALA A 956 26.27 -4.08 42.18
C ALA A 956 24.74 -4.15 42.45
N TRP A 957 24.20 -5.33 42.74
CA TRP A 957 22.79 -5.50 43.08
C TRP A 957 22.39 -4.87 44.42
N LEU A 958 23.26 -4.96 45.44
CA LEU A 958 23.02 -4.37 46.76
C LEU A 958 23.07 -2.83 46.71
N ASP A 959 23.93 -2.28 45.85
CA ASP A 959 24.10 -0.84 45.64
C ASP A 959 22.94 -0.18 44.85
N LEU A 960 22.03 -0.98 44.28
CA LEU A 960 20.78 -0.49 43.70
C LEU A 960 19.78 -0.07 44.79
N THR A 961 19.00 0.97 44.49
CA THR A 961 17.88 1.40 45.34
C THR A 961 16.76 0.36 45.37
N GLY A 962 15.89 0.41 46.39
CA GLY A 962 14.74 -0.50 46.49
C GLY A 962 13.85 -0.46 45.24
N ARG A 963 13.58 0.74 44.72
CA ARG A 963 12.80 0.95 43.49
C ARG A 963 13.49 0.38 42.24
N GLU A 964 14.79 0.59 42.08
CA GLU A 964 15.54 0.02 40.94
C GLU A 964 15.49 -1.52 40.96
N ARG A 965 15.65 -2.13 42.15
CA ARG A 965 15.52 -3.59 42.30
C ARG A 965 14.12 -4.10 41.98
N GLU A 966 13.07 -3.40 42.39
CA GLU A 966 11.69 -3.77 42.04
C GLU A 966 11.47 -3.74 40.52
N VAL A 967 11.96 -2.71 39.81
CA VAL A 967 11.86 -2.65 38.35
C VAL A 967 12.62 -3.80 37.69
N LEU A 968 13.83 -4.12 38.16
CA LEU A 968 14.59 -5.26 37.61
C LEU A 968 13.94 -6.61 37.95
N MET A 969 13.27 -6.75 39.09
CA MET A 969 12.46 -7.92 39.39
C MET A 969 11.35 -8.10 38.36
N ASP A 970 10.67 -7.03 37.94
CA ASP A 970 9.68 -7.09 36.87
C ASP A 970 10.29 -7.54 35.55
N VAL A 971 11.43 -6.94 35.18
CA VAL A 971 12.15 -7.28 33.94
C VAL A 971 12.52 -8.76 33.90
N PHE A 972 12.99 -9.33 35.01
CA PHE A 972 13.60 -10.66 35.04
C PHE A 972 12.69 -11.79 35.50
N LEU A 973 11.58 -11.52 36.19
CA LEU A 973 10.71 -12.57 36.73
C LEU A 973 9.44 -12.82 35.89
N LEU A 974 9.02 -11.86 35.05
CA LEU A 974 7.84 -12.03 34.20
C LEU A 974 8.04 -13.19 33.20
N ASP A 975 7.05 -14.07 33.14
CA ASP A 975 7.09 -15.32 32.37
C ASP A 975 6.91 -15.11 30.87
N GLY A 976 6.18 -14.06 30.47
CA GLY A 976 5.85 -13.78 29.09
C GLY A 976 4.78 -14.69 28.50
N HIS A 977 4.07 -15.45 29.36
CA HIS A 977 3.03 -16.40 28.97
C HIS A 977 1.70 -16.05 29.66
N ALA A 978 1.61 -16.20 30.98
CA ALA A 978 0.46 -15.73 31.75
C ALA A 978 0.50 -14.21 31.94
N HIS A 979 1.70 -13.65 32.13
CA HIS A 979 1.93 -12.22 32.29
C HIS A 979 2.77 -11.69 31.14
N LYS A 980 2.37 -10.53 30.62
CA LYS A 980 3.05 -9.95 29.48
C LYS A 980 4.44 -9.44 29.86
N ALA A 981 5.46 -9.85 29.10
CA ALA A 981 6.86 -9.54 29.41
C ALA A 981 7.58 -8.82 28.25
N LEU A 982 8.62 -8.06 28.60
CA LEU A 982 9.63 -7.60 27.63
C LEU A 982 10.81 -8.59 27.64
N MET A 983 11.17 -9.14 26.48
CA MET A 983 12.37 -9.96 26.32
C MET A 983 13.43 -9.14 25.60
N PHE A 984 14.53 -8.84 26.28
CA PHE A 984 15.61 -7.99 25.78
C PHE A 984 16.63 -8.81 24.99
N ALA A 985 16.56 -8.73 23.67
CA ALA A 985 17.51 -9.39 22.80
C ALA A 985 18.88 -8.71 22.84
N TYR A 986 19.96 -9.50 22.83
CA TYR A 986 21.35 -9.05 23.01
C TYR A 986 21.67 -8.47 24.41
N LEU A 987 20.80 -8.68 25.40
CA LEU A 987 21.06 -8.27 26.78
C LEU A 987 22.35 -8.86 27.37
N PRO A 988 22.72 -10.14 27.12
CA PRO A 988 23.98 -10.68 27.60
C PRO A 988 25.20 -9.90 27.09
N LEU A 989 25.21 -9.56 25.80
CA LEU A 989 26.29 -8.77 25.19
C LEU A 989 26.35 -7.37 25.81
N PHE A 990 25.20 -6.73 25.98
CA PHE A 990 25.10 -5.43 26.63
C PHE A 990 25.68 -5.45 28.06
N LEU A 991 25.32 -6.43 28.89
CA LEU A 991 25.79 -6.52 30.27
C LEU A 991 27.28 -6.93 30.36
N THR A 992 27.75 -7.82 29.48
CA THR A 992 29.18 -8.16 29.40
C THR A 992 30.00 -6.93 28.99
N ASN A 993 29.53 -6.14 28.01
CA ASN A 993 30.21 -4.92 27.60
C ASN A 993 30.18 -3.85 28.71
N ALA A 994 29.05 -3.69 29.41
CA ALA A 994 28.97 -2.77 30.54
C ALA A 994 29.91 -3.15 31.69
N ARG A 995 30.10 -4.46 31.93
CA ARG A 995 31.03 -4.96 32.94
C ARG A 995 32.49 -4.78 32.53
N ALA A 996 32.81 -4.97 31.24
CA ALA A 996 34.16 -4.81 30.71
C ALA A 996 34.58 -3.33 30.56
N ASN A 997 33.61 -2.42 30.39
CA ASN A 997 33.86 -0.99 30.28
C ASN A 997 34.13 -0.36 31.67
N HIS A 998 35.34 0.14 31.88
CA HIS A 998 35.78 0.73 33.14
C HIS A 998 35.07 2.04 33.50
N ASP A 999 34.60 2.81 32.51
CA ASP A 999 33.99 4.12 32.72
C ASP A 999 32.50 4.04 33.08
N VAL A 1000 31.84 2.95 32.67
CA VAL A 1000 30.43 2.68 32.99
C VAL A 1000 30.31 1.70 34.17
N GLY A 1001 30.90 0.51 34.04
CA GLY A 1001 30.78 -0.57 35.02
C GLY A 1001 29.38 -1.20 35.11
N LEU A 1002 29.31 -2.36 35.77
CA LEU A 1002 28.09 -3.16 35.87
C LEU A 1002 26.92 -2.44 36.59
N LEU A 1003 27.20 -1.68 37.66
CA LEU A 1003 26.18 -0.95 38.41
C LEU A 1003 25.47 0.10 37.53
N ALA A 1004 26.23 0.92 36.79
CA ALA A 1004 25.62 1.92 35.91
C ALA A 1004 24.90 1.26 34.74
N GLY A 1005 25.42 0.14 34.21
CA GLY A 1005 24.73 -0.67 33.21
C GLY A 1005 23.35 -1.17 33.67
N LEU A 1006 23.24 -1.66 34.91
CA LEU A 1006 21.96 -2.09 35.50
C LEU A 1006 21.00 -0.92 35.72
N LYS A 1007 21.49 0.23 36.18
CA LYS A 1007 20.67 1.45 36.30
C LYS A 1007 20.18 1.94 34.94
N PHE A 1008 21.03 1.88 33.92
CA PHE A 1008 20.65 2.26 32.57
C PHE A 1008 19.61 1.29 31.99
N LEU A 1009 19.65 0.00 32.33
CA LEU A 1009 18.60 -0.95 31.96
C LEU A 1009 17.24 -0.58 32.57
N VAL A 1010 17.20 -0.08 33.81
CA VAL A 1010 15.98 0.47 34.43
C VAL A 1010 15.47 1.68 33.63
N GLU A 1011 16.35 2.60 33.23
CA GLU A 1011 15.98 3.76 32.40
C GLU A 1011 15.41 3.35 31.03
N ILE A 1012 16.01 2.33 30.38
CA ILE A 1012 15.51 1.75 29.14
C ILE A 1012 14.10 1.18 29.34
N TYR A 1013 13.90 0.36 30.37
CA TYR A 1013 12.61 -0.25 30.67
C TYR A 1013 11.52 0.81 30.92
N GLU A 1014 11.80 1.82 31.75
CA GLU A 1014 10.86 2.91 32.01
C GLU A 1014 10.54 3.73 30.75
N LYS A 1015 11.51 3.94 29.84
CA LYS A 1015 11.26 4.61 28.55
C LYS A 1015 10.34 3.77 27.66
N LEU A 1016 10.55 2.45 27.59
CA LEU A 1016 9.70 1.53 26.83
C LEU A 1016 8.25 1.50 27.37
N LEU A 1017 8.09 1.54 28.70
CA LEU A 1017 6.76 1.64 29.33
C LEU A 1017 6.06 2.97 29.01
N ARG A 1018 6.77 4.10 29.07
CA ARG A 1018 6.23 5.42 28.66
C ARG A 1018 5.78 5.43 27.20
N HIS A 1019 6.52 4.73 26.34
CA HIS A 1019 6.16 4.49 24.96
C HIS A 1019 5.14 3.36 24.78
N LYS A 1020 4.41 2.92 25.80
CA LYS A 1020 3.31 1.93 25.69
C LYS A 1020 3.69 0.65 24.91
N CYS A 1021 4.94 0.22 24.97
CA CYS A 1021 5.42 -0.93 24.19
C CYS A 1021 4.73 -2.25 24.58
N LEU A 1022 4.25 -2.36 25.83
CA LEU A 1022 3.43 -3.50 26.29
C LEU A 1022 2.01 -3.54 25.69
N MET A 1023 1.58 -2.55 24.89
CA MET A 1023 0.28 -2.59 24.19
C MET A 1023 0.33 -3.35 22.85
N LEU A 1024 1.51 -3.74 22.37
CA LEU A 1024 1.68 -4.52 21.12
C LEU A 1024 1.05 -5.92 21.24
N SER A 1025 0.72 -6.60 20.14
CA SER A 1025 0.15 -7.96 20.19
C SER A 1025 1.15 -9.00 20.72
N GLY A 1026 0.63 -10.09 21.30
CA GLY A 1026 1.42 -11.21 21.80
C GLY A 1026 1.75 -11.15 23.30
N PRO A 1027 2.14 -12.30 23.90
CA PRO A 1027 2.40 -12.41 25.34
C PRO A 1027 3.84 -12.00 25.72
N THR A 1028 4.79 -12.06 24.78
CA THR A 1028 6.15 -11.51 24.95
C THR A 1028 6.44 -10.48 23.86
N VAL A 1029 6.92 -9.29 24.24
CA VAL A 1029 7.39 -8.27 23.30
C VAL A 1029 8.91 -8.28 23.29
N ARG A 1030 9.50 -8.65 22.14
CA ARG A 1030 10.95 -8.66 21.96
C ARG A 1030 11.48 -7.24 21.77
N VAL A 1031 12.55 -6.89 22.47
CA VAL A 1031 13.23 -5.60 22.39
C VAL A 1031 14.66 -5.82 21.87
N ASP A 1032 14.96 -5.35 20.67
CA ASP A 1032 16.31 -5.42 20.10
C ASP A 1032 17.19 -4.29 20.65
N MET A 1033 18.26 -4.68 21.36
CA MET A 1033 19.26 -3.78 21.94
C MET A 1033 20.65 -3.90 21.31
N SER A 1034 20.78 -4.54 20.14
CA SER A 1034 22.07 -4.72 19.44
C SER A 1034 22.89 -3.42 19.32
N SER A 1035 22.26 -2.34 18.86
CA SER A 1035 22.92 -1.02 18.72
C SER A 1035 23.40 -0.46 20.07
N LEU A 1036 22.62 -0.62 21.14
CA LEU A 1036 23.00 -0.18 22.48
C LEU A 1036 24.11 -1.03 23.06
N ALA A 1037 24.09 -2.34 22.82
CA ALA A 1037 25.16 -3.26 23.25
C ALA A 1037 26.50 -2.89 22.61
N MET A 1038 26.49 -2.48 21.33
CA MET A 1038 27.69 -2.00 20.64
C MET A 1038 28.20 -0.68 21.23
N VAL A 1039 27.33 0.31 21.45
CA VAL A 1039 27.72 1.59 22.05
C VAL A 1039 28.25 1.42 23.47
N MET A 1040 27.68 0.50 24.26
CA MET A 1040 28.14 0.24 25.63
C MET A 1040 29.61 -0.18 25.70
N LYS A 1041 30.14 -0.79 24.64
CA LYS A 1041 31.55 -1.21 24.57
C LYS A 1041 32.51 -0.03 24.54
N ASP A 1042 32.16 1.04 23.82
CA ASP A 1042 33.10 2.10 23.43
C ASP A 1042 32.76 3.47 24.06
N VAL A 1043 31.67 3.59 24.83
CA VAL A 1043 31.27 4.86 25.45
C VAL A 1043 32.19 5.26 26.60
N GLU A 1044 32.63 6.52 26.60
CA GLU A 1044 33.63 7.06 27.56
C GLU A 1044 33.02 7.50 28.89
N ASP A 1045 31.71 7.80 28.97
CA ASP A 1045 31.07 8.23 30.20
C ASP A 1045 29.54 8.00 30.21
N VAL A 1046 28.98 7.83 31.42
CA VAL A 1046 27.53 7.58 31.65
C VAL A 1046 26.65 8.76 31.17
N PRO A 1047 26.97 10.04 31.42
CA PRO A 1047 26.22 11.16 30.86
C PRO A 1047 26.11 11.15 29.32
N THR A 1048 27.20 10.85 28.62
CA THR A 1048 27.22 10.74 27.15
C THR A 1048 26.34 9.58 26.68
N LEU A 1049 26.39 8.44 27.37
CA LEU A 1049 25.50 7.30 27.10
C LEU A 1049 24.01 7.69 27.23
N ARG A 1050 23.65 8.41 28.30
CA ARG A 1050 22.28 8.90 28.52
C ARG A 1050 21.83 9.88 27.43
N LYS A 1051 22.66 10.88 27.12
CA LYS A 1051 22.38 11.85 26.04
C LYS A 1051 22.21 11.16 24.69
N CYS A 1052 23.05 10.18 24.37
CA CYS A 1052 22.94 9.37 23.17
C CYS A 1052 21.57 8.67 23.08
N PHE A 1053 21.12 8.09 24.20
CA PHE A 1053 19.84 7.40 24.31
C PHE A 1053 18.63 8.33 24.30
N ASP A 1054 18.75 9.57 24.75
CA ASP A 1054 17.69 10.57 24.63
C ASP A 1054 17.31 10.83 23.17
N PHE A 1055 18.30 10.88 22.27
CA PHE A 1055 18.11 11.00 20.83
C PHE A 1055 17.76 9.67 20.13
N ALA A 1056 17.75 8.54 20.86
CA ALA A 1056 17.37 7.26 20.28
C ALA A 1056 15.87 7.19 19.99
N LYS A 1057 15.51 6.63 18.84
CA LYS A 1057 14.13 6.45 18.40
C LYS A 1057 13.67 5.02 18.71
N ILE A 1058 12.54 4.92 19.40
CA ILE A 1058 11.85 3.64 19.64
C ILE A 1058 10.95 3.36 18.45
N VAL A 1059 11.29 2.35 17.65
CA VAL A 1059 10.48 1.91 16.50
C VAL A 1059 9.73 0.66 16.89
N ARG A 1060 8.40 0.69 16.70
CA ARG A 1060 7.52 -0.45 16.96
C ARG A 1060 7.26 -1.19 15.66
N HIS A 1061 7.30 -2.51 15.73
CA HIS A 1061 6.93 -3.44 14.68
C HIS A 1061 5.78 -4.32 15.19
N GLU A 1062 5.11 -5.08 14.31
CA GLU A 1062 3.94 -5.91 14.67
C GLU A 1062 4.20 -6.83 15.88
N ASN A 1063 5.40 -7.43 15.96
CA ASN A 1063 5.77 -8.40 16.98
C ASN A 1063 7.01 -7.99 17.83
N GLY A 1064 7.37 -6.70 17.87
CA GLY A 1064 8.57 -6.29 18.63
C GLY A 1064 8.90 -4.81 18.58
N VAL A 1065 9.99 -4.45 19.24
CA VAL A 1065 10.50 -3.08 19.37
C VAL A 1065 11.99 -3.05 19.09
N THR A 1066 12.45 -2.09 18.30
CA THR A 1066 13.88 -1.84 18.07
C THR A 1066 14.25 -0.46 18.60
N VAL A 1067 15.33 -0.39 19.36
CA VAL A 1067 15.90 0.87 19.82
C VAL A 1067 16.96 1.33 18.81
N LEU A 1068 16.59 2.27 17.94
CA LEU A 1068 17.48 2.77 16.89
C LEU A 1068 18.20 4.05 17.33
N LEU A 1069 19.52 4.03 17.22
CA LEU A 1069 20.35 5.21 17.38
C LEU A 1069 20.22 6.10 16.14
N THR A 1070 19.91 7.38 16.34
CA THR A 1070 19.74 8.33 15.24
C THR A 1070 21.07 8.97 14.86
N SER A 1071 21.11 9.70 13.73
CA SER A 1071 22.30 10.50 13.39
C SER A 1071 22.69 11.45 14.53
N ALA A 1072 21.72 12.01 15.26
CA ALA A 1072 21.99 12.85 16.42
C ALA A 1072 22.64 12.05 17.57
N SER A 1073 22.19 10.81 17.82
CA SER A 1073 22.82 9.90 18.79
C SER A 1073 24.30 9.67 18.48
N TYR A 1074 24.65 9.39 17.22
CA TYR A 1074 26.05 9.19 16.81
C TYR A 1074 26.88 10.49 16.82
N GLN A 1075 26.26 11.64 16.53
CA GLN A 1075 26.95 12.93 16.66
C GLN A 1075 27.25 13.30 18.11
N VAL A 1076 26.43 12.86 19.07
CA VAL A 1076 26.74 12.98 20.50
C VAL A 1076 27.94 12.10 20.87
N LEU A 1077 27.96 10.84 20.41
CA LEU A 1077 29.08 9.92 20.66
C LEU A 1077 30.41 10.40 20.06
N THR A 1078 30.37 11.08 18.92
CA THR A 1078 31.58 11.61 18.24
C THR A 1078 31.96 13.02 18.70
N GLY A 1079 31.24 13.59 19.69
CA GLY A 1079 31.48 14.95 20.19
C GLY A 1079 31.14 16.07 19.19
N GLN A 1080 30.50 15.76 18.06
CA GLN A 1080 30.11 16.73 17.03
C GLN A 1080 28.87 17.54 17.42
N LEU A 1081 27.96 16.96 18.21
CA LEU A 1081 26.76 17.64 18.71
C LEU A 1081 27.01 18.24 20.09
N VAL A 1082 27.72 19.37 20.15
CA VAL A 1082 27.86 20.16 21.38
C VAL A 1082 26.65 21.09 21.54
N GLN A 1083 25.47 20.55 21.87
CA GLN A 1083 24.39 21.41 22.38
C GLN A 1083 24.60 21.62 23.89
N HIS A 1084 25.19 22.76 24.24
CA HIS A 1084 25.13 23.30 25.61
C HIS A 1084 23.69 23.76 25.92
N THR A 1085 22.81 22.84 26.32
CA THR A 1085 21.62 23.23 27.08
C THR A 1085 22.03 23.48 28.53
N ARG A 1086 22.45 24.72 28.82
CA ARG A 1086 22.72 25.21 30.19
C ARG A 1086 21.60 24.89 31.20
N SER A 1087 20.39 24.62 30.74
CA SER A 1087 19.22 24.27 31.54
C SER A 1087 19.24 22.83 32.07
N THR A 1088 19.72 21.84 31.28
CA THR A 1088 19.75 20.43 31.70
C THR A 1088 20.86 20.19 32.71
N ASP A 1089 22.05 20.78 32.50
CA ASP A 1089 23.16 20.66 33.46
C ASP A 1089 22.83 21.34 34.79
N MET A 1090 22.05 22.43 34.77
CA MET A 1090 21.60 23.14 35.98
C MET A 1090 20.52 22.35 36.73
N LEU A 1091 19.61 21.68 36.01
CA LEU A 1091 18.62 20.78 36.60
C LEU A 1091 19.27 19.51 37.17
N GLU A 1092 20.28 18.97 36.50
CA GLU A 1092 21.01 17.79 36.98
C GLU A 1092 21.91 18.15 38.17
N GLN A 1093 22.54 19.33 38.18
CA GLN A 1093 23.20 19.87 39.37
C GLN A 1093 22.23 20.11 40.53
N LEU A 1094 21.01 20.62 40.26
CA LEU A 1094 19.98 20.79 41.28
C LEU A 1094 19.48 19.45 41.81
N ALA A 1095 19.29 18.44 40.94
CA ALA A 1095 18.90 17.09 41.34
C ALA A 1095 20.01 16.44 42.19
N GLN A 1096 21.28 16.54 41.78
CA GLN A 1096 22.42 16.06 42.58
C GLN A 1096 22.56 16.82 43.91
N GLN A 1097 22.29 18.13 43.94
CA GLN A 1097 22.23 18.89 45.18
C GLN A 1097 21.07 18.45 46.07
N GLN A 1098 19.91 18.11 45.48
CA GLN A 1098 18.77 17.58 46.21
C GLN A 1098 19.08 16.21 46.82
N THR A 1099 19.72 15.29 46.09
CA THR A 1099 20.12 13.98 46.64
C THR A 1099 21.22 14.11 47.71
N ARG A 1100 22.12 15.08 47.58
CA ARG A 1100 23.11 15.43 48.62
C ARG A 1100 22.45 16.06 49.85
N LEU A 1101 21.42 16.87 49.66
CA LEU A 1101 20.62 17.45 50.75
C LEU A 1101 19.79 16.37 51.45
N GLU A 1102 19.14 15.48 50.72
CA GLU A 1102 18.35 14.37 51.28
C GLU A 1102 19.24 13.41 52.08
N SER A 1103 20.41 13.04 51.56
CA SER A 1103 21.37 12.23 52.30
C SER A 1103 21.98 12.97 53.51
N ALA A 1104 22.24 14.27 53.41
CA ALA A 1104 22.69 15.09 54.54
C ALA A 1104 21.60 15.35 55.59
N ILE A 1105 20.33 15.39 55.19
CA ILE A 1105 19.17 15.51 56.08
C ILE A 1105 18.96 14.19 56.80
N LEU A 1106 18.98 13.05 56.09
CA LEU A 1106 18.90 11.71 56.68
C LEU A 1106 20.07 11.43 57.65
N ALA A 1107 21.26 11.97 57.39
CA ALA A 1107 22.41 11.88 58.29
C ALA A 1107 22.35 12.82 59.51
N LYS A 1108 21.47 13.85 59.51
CA LYS A 1108 21.36 14.85 60.57
C LYS A 1108 20.10 14.75 61.44
N VAL A 1109 19.17 13.83 61.17
CA VAL A 1109 18.05 13.57 62.08
C VAL A 1109 18.56 12.83 63.33
N PRO A 1110 18.48 13.42 64.53
CA PRO A 1110 18.78 12.68 65.76
C PRO A 1110 17.72 11.60 65.95
N ARG A 1111 18.13 10.36 66.20
CA ARG A 1111 17.24 9.28 66.67
C ARG A 1111 16.57 9.71 67.98
N ALA A 1112 15.38 10.29 67.88
CA ALA A 1112 14.54 10.63 69.02
C ALA A 1112 13.14 10.02 68.83
N ARG A 1113 12.90 8.97 69.62
CA ARG A 1113 11.63 8.39 70.10
C ARG A 1113 10.34 8.94 69.46
N THR A 1114 9.68 8.07 68.70
CA THR A 1114 8.21 7.92 68.69
C THR A 1114 7.87 6.44 68.83
N SER A 1115 8.05 5.94 70.06
CA SER A 1115 7.15 4.92 70.61
C SER A 1115 5.82 5.60 70.96
N VAL A 1116 4.74 4.82 70.92
CA VAL A 1116 3.34 5.12 71.30
C VAL A 1116 2.44 5.52 70.13
N PHE A 1117 2.04 4.51 69.34
CA PHE A 1117 0.65 4.03 69.24
C PHE A 1117 0.64 2.87 68.24
N VAL A 1118 0.83 1.64 68.74
CA VAL A 1118 0.18 0.36 68.39
C VAL A 1118 0.89 -0.68 69.28
N SER A 1119 0.53 -0.73 70.55
CA SER A 1119 0.78 -1.89 71.41
C SER A 1119 -0.57 -2.44 71.82
N GLU A 1120 -1.09 -3.39 71.04
CA GLU A 1120 -2.06 -4.41 71.43
C GLU A 1120 -2.43 -5.24 70.20
N CYS A 1121 -1.57 -6.21 69.88
CA CYS A 1121 -1.87 -7.49 69.18
C CYS A 1121 -0.56 -8.16 68.71
N GLN A 1122 0.39 -8.35 69.62
CA GLN A 1122 1.53 -9.28 69.39
C GLN A 1122 1.89 -9.96 70.72
N SER A 1123 0.94 -10.72 71.25
CA SER A 1123 1.18 -11.79 72.22
C SER A 1123 0.03 -12.77 72.04
N ASP A 1124 0.23 -13.74 71.14
CA ASP A 1124 -0.44 -15.04 71.04
C ASP A 1124 -0.32 -15.55 69.59
N MET A 1125 0.83 -16.13 69.26
CA MET A 1125 1.02 -17.19 68.24
C MET A 1125 2.51 -17.52 68.13
N PHE A 1126 3.10 -17.96 69.24
CA PHE A 1126 4.36 -18.71 69.26
C PHE A 1126 4.19 -19.84 70.28
N GLU A 1127 3.28 -20.76 69.98
CA GLU A 1127 3.23 -22.08 70.61
C GLU A 1127 2.30 -22.98 69.78
N SER A 1128 2.88 -23.66 68.78
CA SER A 1128 2.52 -25.02 68.36
C SER A 1128 3.11 -25.32 66.98
N ILE A 1129 4.00 -26.31 66.98
CA ILE A 1129 4.25 -27.37 65.99
C ILE A 1129 5.77 -27.64 65.98
N HIS A 1130 6.21 -28.23 67.09
CA HIS A 1130 7.13 -29.35 67.03
C HIS A 1130 6.25 -30.61 66.95
N VAL A 1131 6.28 -31.31 65.81
CA VAL A 1131 6.41 -32.77 65.63
C VAL A 1131 6.69 -33.01 64.15
#